data_AF-A0A6G7ZYE7-F1
#
_entry.id   AF-A0A6G7ZYE7-F1
#
_cell.length_a   1.000
_cell.length_b   1.000
_cell.length_c   1.000
_cell.angle_alpha   90.00
_cell.angle_beta   90.00
_cell.angle_gamma   90.00
#
_symmetry.space_group_name_H-M   'P 1'
#
loop_
_entity.id
_entity.type
_entity.pdbx_description
1 polymer ?
#
loop_
_entity_poly.entity_id
_entity_poly.type
_entity_poly.pdbx_seq_one_letter_code
_entity_poly.pdbx_strand_id
1 'polypeptide(L)'
;MLAAVTAAFGLSVDTAAQRAHPDVTLRPRPLVAAPDAKTPVRLERAAVDVEAIGSIARTTLLLTLRNPNDRQLEGSLEFPLQAGQQVTGFALDIDGTMRDAVPVPKERGRQVFESIERRNVDPALLEQVAGNHFRLRIYPIPARGTRQVRLVIDEAMRRDGDAWRLQLPLQLLAEAPGFALHVRGRKPPELLGAFAKAALKREGDGFAVDIPRAGIDARHGLALRFAVTTSTQVYAGVQADAHYVLAEVPVASTSKPRAIPHDVMLLWDASASGHKRDHAGELELLDRYFKAMGEGRVHLRLLRDVGVNAGAFQVRAGAWAELRKALASVVYDGATDLADWTPERSASEVLLVSDGMQNYGGTALPGMLPGQRLYALASTSDADATRLSALAESRGGRLVAWQGRDGLAAATRALLEDGAHVLALDGAGVEDVVAQSRWIDDGLLRVAGRLREPTGRLSITLEDAAGRHTVDVPVSSTDEAREQVSQAWAAWRMQALSAEPERNQAAIARLGNAFGLVTAGSSLLVLDDPADYVRYDIPAPPALQTQLTAIRIEQLRTREASRSERLDNVAQAFAERAAWWEHEFPKGKPTVEDAKQKVAVAAAVAERERDESRAMAPPPAPAEPPVVLDIPRAVDTPSSASASAAAGNASTLDSVTVVGSAAGPESAGGAVIRLQPWEPDSPYARRLRDASADQLYTLYLDERDSHADSTAFYLDVADLLLQRGQRGLALRVLSNLAELQLENRHVLRVLGYRLMQAKEYARAVQVFRQVLAMADEEPQSHRDLGLALAASDERQEAIRHLYNVVAGQWDGRFAEIELVALNEMNQVIATSPKPLDTGFIDARLLKNMPLDLRVALSWDSDNSDMDLWVTDPNGEKCYYSHTLTYQGGLISDDFTGGYGPEEFVLHHAKPGKYKVQAHFFGDRQQIVTGATTLTLRLSTGWATPKQQDQTVTLRLSGKDESVLVGEFEVK
;
A
#
# COMPACT_ATOMS: atom_id res chain seq x y z
N MET A 1 30.37 71.76 11.39
CA MET A 1 30.85 70.49 11.95
C MET A 1 29.88 69.40 11.48
N LEU A 2 29.98 69.05 10.19
CA LEU A 2 30.68 67.88 9.61
C LEU A 2 29.80 66.62 9.61
N ALA A 3 28.88 66.58 8.64
CA ALA A 3 28.35 65.37 8.03
C ALA A 3 27.66 65.77 6.71
N ALA A 4 28.31 65.50 5.58
CA ALA A 4 27.69 65.05 4.31
C ALA A 4 28.71 64.99 3.15
N VAL A 5 28.58 63.91 2.37
CA VAL A 5 28.91 63.69 0.94
C VAL A 5 30.38 63.65 0.47
N THR A 6 30.82 62.44 0.06
CA THR A 6 31.63 62.11 -1.15
C THR A 6 31.71 60.57 -1.24
N ALA A 7 31.00 59.88 -2.15
CA ALA A 7 31.34 59.56 -3.54
C ALA A 7 32.61 58.70 -3.72
N ALA A 8 32.46 57.45 -4.22
CA ALA A 8 33.21 56.86 -5.36
C ALA A 8 33.40 55.32 -5.30
N PHE A 9 32.86 54.66 -6.34
CA PHE A 9 33.38 53.50 -7.10
C PHE A 9 33.61 52.11 -6.44
N GLY A 10 32.79 51.16 -6.90
CA GLY A 10 33.11 49.73 -6.96
C GLY A 10 32.37 49.09 -8.14
N LEU A 11 33.10 48.84 -9.23
CA LEU A 11 32.64 48.18 -10.45
C LEU A 11 32.18 46.73 -10.16
N SER A 12 30.93 46.40 -10.48
CA SER A 12 30.47 45.01 -10.59
C SER A 12 30.44 44.61 -12.06
N VAL A 13 31.17 43.55 -12.39
CA VAL A 13 31.18 42.93 -13.71
C VAL A 13 29.90 42.11 -13.84
N ASP A 14 28.99 42.56 -14.70
CA ASP A 14 27.82 41.80 -15.15
C ASP A 14 28.28 40.68 -16.09
N THR A 15 28.12 39.42 -15.66
CA THR A 15 28.06 38.27 -16.58
C THR A 15 26.63 37.75 -16.62
N ALA A 16 25.87 38.28 -17.57
CA ALA A 16 24.60 37.71 -18.02
C ALA A 16 24.87 36.43 -18.83
N ALA A 17 24.75 35.29 -18.17
CA ALA A 17 24.57 33.98 -18.81
C ALA A 17 23.39 33.27 -18.14
N GLN A 18 22.22 33.89 -18.23
CA GLN A 18 20.95 33.29 -17.85
C GLN A 18 20.60 32.27 -18.95
N ARG A 19 20.76 30.98 -18.64
CA ARG A 19 20.23 29.89 -19.45
C ARG A 19 18.73 30.12 -19.58
N ALA A 20 18.28 30.40 -20.80
CA ALA A 20 16.87 30.34 -21.15
C ALA A 20 16.39 28.91 -20.91
N HIS A 21 15.66 28.70 -19.82
CA HIS A 21 14.83 27.52 -19.68
C HIS A 21 13.73 27.62 -20.75
N PRO A 22 13.53 26.60 -21.60
CA PRO A 22 12.36 26.60 -22.48
C PRO A 22 11.14 26.66 -21.57
N ASP A 23 10.29 27.64 -21.82
CA ASP A 23 9.00 27.82 -21.17
C ASP A 23 8.15 26.58 -21.50
N VAL A 24 8.22 25.56 -20.65
CA VAL A 24 7.37 24.38 -20.74
C VAL A 24 5.99 24.87 -20.35
N THR A 25 5.21 25.28 -21.36
CA THR A 25 3.77 25.45 -21.21
C THR A 25 3.20 24.11 -20.75
N LEU A 26 2.99 23.96 -19.44
CA LEU A 26 2.32 22.82 -18.83
C LEU A 26 0.93 22.74 -19.47
N ARG A 27 0.76 21.78 -20.40
CA ARG A 27 -0.58 21.43 -20.88
C ARG A 27 -1.39 21.00 -19.64
N PRO A 28 -2.61 21.52 -19.44
CA PRO A 28 -3.44 21.08 -18.33
C PRO A 28 -3.63 19.56 -18.43
N ARG A 29 -3.37 18.85 -17.33
CA ARG A 29 -3.59 17.40 -17.27
C ARG A 29 -5.09 17.13 -17.44
N PRO A 30 -5.48 16.13 -18.25
CA PRO A 30 -6.89 15.77 -18.39
C PRO A 30 -7.44 15.25 -17.05
N LEU A 31 -8.73 15.50 -16.79
CA LEU A 31 -9.46 15.02 -15.62
C LEU A 31 -9.42 13.50 -15.52
N VAL A 32 -9.57 12.82 -16.67
CA VAL A 32 -9.45 11.36 -16.79
C VAL A 32 -8.17 11.03 -17.56
N ALA A 33 -7.23 10.37 -16.89
CA ALA A 33 -6.05 9.79 -17.50
C ALA A 33 -6.42 8.46 -18.18
N ALA A 34 -6.13 8.36 -19.47
CA ALA A 34 -6.30 7.14 -20.25
C ALA A 34 -5.03 6.98 -21.12
N PRO A 35 -4.03 6.19 -20.68
CA PRO A 35 -2.72 6.08 -21.36
C PRO A 35 -2.85 5.72 -22.85
N ASP A 36 -3.87 4.94 -23.15
CA ASP A 36 -4.21 4.44 -24.47
C ASP A 36 -5.06 5.40 -25.33
N ALA A 37 -5.40 6.58 -24.83
CA ALA A 37 -6.24 7.52 -25.57
C ALA A 37 -5.44 8.30 -26.64
N LYS A 38 -5.84 8.23 -27.92
CA LYS A 38 -5.33 9.14 -28.96
C LYS A 38 -5.85 10.56 -28.75
N THR A 39 -7.10 10.67 -28.33
CA THR A 39 -7.78 11.92 -27.94
C THR A 39 -8.27 11.78 -26.49
N PRO A 40 -7.99 12.74 -25.59
CA PRO A 40 -8.41 12.65 -24.19
C PRO A 40 -9.90 12.38 -24.03
N VAL A 41 -10.24 11.51 -23.06
CA VAL A 41 -11.62 11.34 -22.57
C VAL A 41 -12.10 12.68 -22.02
N ARG A 42 -13.35 13.03 -22.29
CA ARG A 42 -13.91 14.35 -21.94
C ARG A 42 -15.06 14.22 -20.95
N LEU A 43 -15.18 15.18 -20.05
CA LEU A 43 -16.39 15.38 -19.26
C LEU A 43 -17.46 16.05 -20.14
N GLU A 44 -18.43 15.26 -20.64
CA GLU A 44 -19.48 15.73 -21.56
C GLU A 44 -20.59 16.47 -20.80
N ARG A 45 -20.97 15.98 -19.62
CA ARG A 45 -22.00 16.57 -18.76
C ARG A 45 -21.67 16.37 -17.29
N ALA A 46 -22.03 17.34 -16.47
CA ALA A 46 -22.01 17.21 -15.01
C ALA A 46 -23.31 17.75 -14.39
N ALA A 47 -23.76 17.12 -13.31
CA ALA A 47 -24.84 17.62 -12.45
C ALA A 47 -24.43 17.47 -10.98
N VAL A 48 -24.85 18.42 -10.16
CA VAL A 48 -24.53 18.52 -8.74
C VAL A 48 -25.82 18.68 -7.95
N ASP A 49 -26.10 17.74 -7.06
CA ASP A 49 -27.21 17.79 -6.11
C ASP A 49 -26.66 17.98 -4.69
N VAL A 50 -27.13 18.98 -3.97
CA VAL A 50 -26.75 19.27 -2.59
C VAL A 50 -27.96 19.14 -1.67
N GLU A 51 -27.82 18.38 -0.59
CA GLU A 51 -28.78 18.30 0.50
C GLU A 51 -28.08 18.62 1.83
N ALA A 52 -28.58 19.61 2.57
CA ALA A 52 -28.01 20.02 3.83
C ALA A 52 -29.00 19.82 4.99
N ILE A 53 -28.52 19.22 6.09
CA ILE A 53 -29.22 19.09 7.36
C ILE A 53 -28.38 19.76 8.46
N GLY A 54 -28.86 20.87 9.01
CA GLY A 54 -28.07 21.66 9.95
C GLY A 54 -26.73 22.08 9.34
N SER A 55 -25.64 21.60 9.93
CA SER A 55 -24.28 21.82 9.46
C SER A 55 -23.67 20.65 8.67
N ILE A 56 -24.42 19.58 8.40
CA ILE A 56 -23.97 18.45 7.57
C ILE A 56 -24.52 18.59 6.15
N ALA A 57 -23.66 18.42 5.15
CA ALA A 57 -24.03 18.48 3.74
C ALA A 57 -23.69 17.17 3.02
N ARG A 58 -24.58 16.76 2.12
CA ARG A 58 -24.39 15.71 1.14
C ARG A 58 -24.34 16.32 -0.25
N THR A 59 -23.27 16.04 -0.99
CA THR A 59 -23.08 16.45 -2.38
C THR A 59 -23.06 15.22 -3.27
N THR A 60 -24.02 15.09 -4.18
CA THR A 60 -24.05 14.05 -5.21
C THR A 60 -23.60 14.64 -6.54
N LEU A 61 -22.56 14.07 -7.13
CA LEU A 61 -22.03 14.42 -8.44
C LEU A 61 -22.43 13.35 -9.43
N LEU A 62 -23.05 13.73 -10.56
CA LEU A 62 -23.28 12.84 -11.70
C LEU A 62 -22.41 13.32 -12.87
N LEU A 63 -21.41 12.53 -13.23
CA LEU A 63 -20.42 12.84 -14.27
C LEU A 63 -20.66 11.94 -15.49
N THR A 64 -20.83 12.52 -16.67
CA THR A 64 -20.93 11.79 -17.95
C THR A 64 -19.62 11.92 -18.72
N LEU A 65 -18.86 10.84 -18.79
CA LEU A 65 -17.58 10.74 -19.48
C LEU A 65 -17.79 10.27 -20.91
N ARG A 66 -17.15 10.93 -21.88
CA ARG A 66 -17.20 10.57 -23.30
C ARG A 66 -15.84 10.12 -23.79
N ASN A 67 -15.79 8.92 -24.36
CA ASN A 67 -14.62 8.45 -25.10
C ASN A 67 -14.77 8.83 -26.59
N PRO A 68 -13.96 9.76 -27.13
CA PRO A 68 -14.00 10.12 -28.55
C PRO A 68 -13.26 9.13 -29.46
N ASN A 69 -12.53 8.17 -28.91
CA ASN A 69 -11.69 7.22 -29.64
C ASN A 69 -12.51 6.06 -30.21
N ASP A 70 -11.95 5.37 -31.19
CA ASP A 70 -12.52 4.20 -31.89
C ASP A 70 -12.26 2.86 -31.17
N ARG A 71 -11.56 2.89 -30.04
CA ARG A 71 -11.34 1.74 -29.16
C ARG A 71 -11.91 1.99 -27.77
N GLN A 72 -12.23 0.91 -27.06
CA GLN A 72 -12.52 0.97 -25.63
C GLN A 72 -11.26 1.36 -24.85
N LEU A 73 -11.43 2.07 -23.74
CA LEU A 73 -10.34 2.59 -22.93
C LEU A 73 -10.58 2.33 -21.45
N GLU A 74 -9.51 2.11 -20.69
CA GLU A 74 -9.51 2.33 -19.24
C GLU A 74 -9.36 3.83 -18.97
N GLY A 75 -10.16 4.36 -18.04
CA GLY A 75 -10.02 5.71 -17.52
C GLY A 75 -9.71 5.71 -16.03
N SER A 76 -8.72 6.52 -15.63
CA SER A 76 -8.38 6.78 -14.24
C SER A 76 -8.62 8.24 -13.88
N LEU A 77 -9.35 8.49 -12.80
CA LEU A 77 -9.66 9.82 -12.27
C LEU A 77 -9.08 9.92 -10.85
N GLU A 78 -8.14 10.83 -10.64
CA GLU A 78 -7.56 11.12 -9.32
C GLU A 78 -8.01 12.48 -8.80
N PHE A 79 -8.40 12.54 -7.52
CA PHE A 79 -8.89 13.77 -6.91
C PHE A 79 -8.64 13.82 -5.39
N PRO A 80 -8.16 14.95 -4.84
CA PRO A 80 -8.08 15.16 -3.39
C PRO A 80 -9.44 15.58 -2.79
N LEU A 81 -9.80 15.05 -1.63
CA LEU A 81 -10.88 15.60 -0.82
C LEU A 81 -10.35 16.62 0.20
N GLN A 82 -11.18 17.59 0.55
CA GLN A 82 -10.88 18.52 1.63
C GLN A 82 -10.97 17.82 2.99
N ALA A 83 -10.24 18.31 3.99
CA ALA A 83 -10.37 17.80 5.35
C ALA A 83 -11.83 17.91 5.82
N GLY A 84 -12.40 16.79 6.25
CA GLY A 84 -13.79 16.64 6.69
C GLY A 84 -14.76 16.09 5.62
N GLN A 85 -14.33 15.96 4.36
CA GLN A 85 -15.11 15.32 3.29
C GLN A 85 -14.85 13.82 3.24
N GLN A 86 -15.88 13.02 2.99
CA GLN A 86 -15.79 11.57 2.82
C GLN A 86 -16.64 11.11 1.65
N VAL A 87 -16.13 10.15 0.87
CA VAL A 87 -16.96 9.46 -0.13
C VAL A 87 -17.80 8.41 0.58
N THR A 88 -19.12 8.57 0.51
CA THR A 88 -20.11 7.67 1.13
C THR A 88 -20.91 6.88 0.11
N GLY A 89 -20.68 7.12 -1.19
CA GLY A 89 -21.33 6.36 -2.25
C GLY A 89 -20.65 6.52 -3.60
N PHE A 90 -20.64 5.44 -4.37
CA PHE A 90 -20.17 5.40 -5.74
C PHE A 90 -21.13 4.50 -6.55
N ALA A 91 -21.43 4.88 -7.79
CA ALA A 91 -22.17 4.03 -8.71
C ALA A 91 -21.72 4.25 -10.15
N LEU A 92 -21.81 3.20 -10.96
CA LEU A 92 -21.55 3.21 -12.40
C LEU A 92 -22.82 2.80 -13.14
N ASP A 93 -23.07 3.36 -14.32
CA ASP A 93 -24.14 2.86 -15.19
C ASP A 93 -23.77 1.49 -15.78
N ILE A 94 -24.70 0.54 -15.75
CA ILE A 94 -24.62 -0.79 -16.36
C ILE A 94 -25.97 -1.05 -17.02
N ASP A 95 -25.97 -1.33 -18.33
CA ASP A 95 -27.18 -1.49 -19.14
C ASP A 95 -28.22 -0.37 -18.96
N GLY A 96 -27.75 0.88 -18.82
CA GLY A 96 -28.59 2.06 -18.63
C GLY A 96 -29.15 2.25 -17.21
N THR A 97 -28.78 1.39 -16.26
CA THR A 97 -29.18 1.50 -14.84
C THR A 97 -27.96 1.79 -13.96
N MET A 98 -28.09 2.70 -12.99
CA MET A 98 -27.01 2.94 -12.03
C MET A 98 -26.88 1.74 -11.08
N ARG A 99 -25.70 1.11 -11.07
CA ARG A 99 -25.32 0.04 -10.15
C ARG A 99 -24.49 0.62 -9.02
N ASP A 100 -24.99 0.52 -7.79
CA ASP A 100 -24.23 0.92 -6.60
C ASP A 100 -23.00 0.05 -6.40
N ALA A 101 -21.91 0.71 -6.02
CA ALA A 101 -20.69 0.06 -5.59
C ALA A 101 -20.87 -0.55 -4.21
N VAL A 102 -20.14 -1.62 -3.98
CA VAL A 102 -20.14 -2.33 -2.71
C VAL A 102 -18.77 -2.20 -2.05
N PRO A 103 -18.73 -2.09 -0.72
CA PRO A 103 -17.47 -2.06 0.02
C PRO A 103 -16.79 -3.43 -0.03
N VAL A 104 -15.50 -3.41 -0.32
CA VAL A 104 -14.60 -4.56 -0.32
C VAL A 104 -13.28 -4.17 0.36
N PRO A 105 -12.52 -5.12 0.93
CA PRO A 105 -11.14 -4.85 1.32
C PRO A 105 -10.37 -4.28 0.12
N LYS A 106 -9.55 -3.24 0.35
CA LYS A 106 -8.91 -2.47 -0.73
C LYS A 106 -8.17 -3.36 -1.73
N GLU A 107 -7.32 -4.21 -1.18
CA GLU A 107 -6.49 -5.15 -1.93
C GLU A 107 -7.31 -6.17 -2.72
N ARG A 108 -8.36 -6.71 -2.08
CA ARG A 108 -9.33 -7.58 -2.75
C ARG A 108 -10.05 -6.85 -3.88
N GLY A 109 -10.40 -5.58 -3.70
CA GLY A 109 -11.01 -4.74 -4.73
C GLY A 109 -10.11 -4.59 -5.95
N ARG A 110 -8.83 -4.27 -5.74
CA ARG A 110 -7.81 -4.16 -6.79
C ARG A 110 -7.61 -5.49 -7.53
N GLN A 111 -7.44 -6.58 -6.78
CA GLN A 111 -7.27 -7.92 -7.33
C GLN A 111 -8.46 -8.32 -8.21
N VAL A 112 -9.67 -8.14 -7.70
CA VAL A 112 -10.88 -8.52 -8.43
C VAL A 112 -11.01 -7.66 -9.68
N PHE A 113 -10.82 -6.33 -9.57
CA PHE A 113 -10.81 -5.43 -10.71
C PHE A 113 -9.86 -5.92 -11.82
N GLU A 114 -8.60 -6.19 -11.48
CA GLU A 114 -7.59 -6.66 -12.45
C GLU A 114 -7.94 -8.02 -13.06
N SER A 115 -8.49 -8.95 -12.26
CA SER A 115 -8.90 -10.27 -12.76
C SER A 115 -10.09 -10.20 -13.72
N ILE A 116 -10.99 -9.23 -13.53
CA ILE A 116 -12.19 -9.00 -14.35
C ILE A 116 -11.81 -8.25 -15.62
N GLU A 117 -10.93 -7.25 -15.51
CA GLU A 117 -10.37 -6.51 -16.64
C GLU A 117 -9.74 -7.46 -17.67
N ARG A 118 -8.99 -8.46 -17.22
CA ARG A 118 -8.40 -9.51 -18.09
C ARG A 118 -9.44 -10.30 -18.89
N ARG A 119 -10.68 -10.37 -18.42
CA ARG A 119 -11.80 -11.03 -19.12
C ARG A 119 -12.58 -10.08 -20.03
N ASN A 120 -12.17 -8.82 -20.14
CA ASN A 120 -12.87 -7.76 -20.86
C ASN A 120 -14.31 -7.53 -20.36
N VAL A 121 -14.53 -7.68 -19.04
CA VAL A 121 -15.80 -7.38 -18.37
C VAL A 121 -15.73 -5.96 -17.78
N ASP A 122 -16.87 -5.37 -17.38
CA ASP A 122 -17.01 -3.99 -16.90
C ASP A 122 -16.89 -3.86 -15.35
N PRO A 123 -15.70 -3.60 -14.75
CA PRO A 123 -15.58 -3.18 -13.36
C PRO A 123 -15.34 -1.68 -13.20
N ALA A 124 -15.70 -1.15 -12.04
CA ALA A 124 -15.16 0.12 -11.57
C ALA A 124 -14.77 0.05 -10.11
N LEU A 125 -13.64 0.68 -9.78
CA LEU A 125 -13.02 0.62 -8.45
C LEU A 125 -12.67 2.03 -7.98
N LEU A 126 -13.14 2.39 -6.79
CA LEU A 126 -12.80 3.63 -6.11
C LEU A 126 -12.01 3.31 -4.83
N GLU A 127 -10.81 3.88 -4.72
CA GLU A 127 -9.86 3.63 -3.63
C GLU A 127 -9.32 4.94 -3.05
N GLN A 128 -8.92 4.90 -1.78
CA GLN A 128 -8.10 5.93 -1.17
C GLN A 128 -6.62 5.60 -1.42
N VAL A 129 -5.87 6.50 -2.06
CA VAL A 129 -4.46 6.28 -2.42
C VAL A 129 -3.55 6.64 -1.25
N ALA A 130 -3.58 7.90 -0.82
CA ALA A 130 -2.78 8.43 0.29
C ALA A 130 -3.41 9.71 0.87
N GLY A 131 -3.40 9.87 2.19
CA GLY A 131 -4.05 11.01 2.86
C GLY A 131 -5.49 11.15 2.37
N ASN A 132 -5.88 12.35 1.93
CA ASN A 132 -7.22 12.57 1.37
C ASN A 132 -7.32 12.41 -0.17
N HIS A 133 -6.39 11.70 -0.82
CA HIS A 133 -6.44 11.49 -2.28
C HIS A 133 -7.17 10.20 -2.63
N PHE A 134 -8.07 10.30 -3.62
CA PHE A 134 -8.88 9.19 -4.11
C PHE A 134 -8.58 8.92 -5.58
N ARG A 135 -8.65 7.65 -5.98
CA ARG A 135 -8.51 7.21 -7.36
C ARG A 135 -9.73 6.38 -7.74
N LEU A 136 -10.37 6.77 -8.83
CA LEU A 136 -11.43 6.02 -9.50
C LEU A 136 -10.89 5.41 -10.79
N ARG A 137 -10.96 4.09 -10.93
CA ARG A 137 -10.66 3.35 -12.17
C ARG A 137 -11.96 2.86 -12.78
N ILE A 138 -12.13 3.08 -14.08
CA ILE A 138 -13.34 2.71 -14.83
C ILE A 138 -12.89 1.94 -16.07
N TYR A 139 -13.37 0.71 -16.20
CA TYR A 139 -13.16 -0.10 -17.39
C TYR A 139 -14.46 -0.81 -17.77
N PRO A 140 -14.77 -0.91 -19.07
CA PRO A 140 -14.32 -0.07 -20.17
C PRO A 140 -15.11 1.25 -20.23
N ILE A 141 -14.51 2.30 -20.81
CA ILE A 141 -15.25 3.42 -21.40
C ILE A 141 -15.47 3.09 -22.90
N PRO A 142 -16.70 2.79 -23.34
CA PRO A 142 -16.97 2.25 -24.68
C PRO A 142 -16.45 3.12 -25.82
N ALA A 143 -15.99 2.49 -26.91
CA ALA A 143 -15.56 3.20 -28.12
C ALA A 143 -16.64 4.15 -28.65
N ARG A 144 -16.30 5.42 -28.86
CA ARG A 144 -17.22 6.51 -29.25
C ARG A 144 -18.43 6.71 -28.33
N GLY A 145 -18.48 6.01 -27.20
CA GLY A 145 -19.60 5.97 -26.26
C GLY A 145 -19.33 6.73 -24.98
N THR A 146 -20.25 6.57 -24.03
CA THR A 146 -20.24 7.28 -22.75
C THR A 146 -20.30 6.32 -21.57
N ARG A 147 -19.78 6.76 -20.42
CA ARG A 147 -20.06 6.17 -19.10
C ARG A 147 -20.50 7.25 -18.12
N GLN A 148 -21.47 6.92 -17.27
CA GLN A 148 -21.97 7.75 -16.19
C GLN A 148 -21.47 7.25 -14.84
N VAL A 149 -20.93 8.18 -14.07
CA VAL A 149 -20.39 7.95 -12.74
C VAL A 149 -21.16 8.82 -11.76
N ARG A 150 -21.65 8.22 -10.68
CA ARG A 150 -22.20 8.95 -9.54
C ARG A 150 -21.25 8.85 -8.35
N LEU A 151 -20.89 9.99 -7.77
CA LEU A 151 -20.14 10.09 -6.53
C LEU A 151 -20.98 10.81 -5.48
N VAL A 152 -20.99 10.31 -4.25
CA VAL A 152 -21.70 10.91 -3.11
C VAL A 152 -20.66 11.27 -2.05
N ILE A 153 -20.60 12.54 -1.68
CA ILE A 153 -19.65 13.10 -0.72
C ILE A 153 -20.44 13.71 0.43
N ASP A 154 -20.21 13.21 1.64
CA ASP A 154 -20.77 13.80 2.86
C ASP A 154 -19.67 14.62 3.58
N GLU A 155 -20.04 15.77 4.13
CA GLU A 155 -19.13 16.62 4.92
C GLU A 155 -19.82 17.39 6.03
N ALA A 156 -19.10 17.62 7.12
CA ALA A 156 -19.48 18.61 8.11
C ALA A 156 -18.94 19.99 7.67
N MET A 157 -19.87 20.91 7.40
CA MET A 157 -19.55 22.24 6.88
C MET A 157 -18.73 23.05 7.87
N ARG A 158 -17.86 23.92 7.33
CA ARG A 158 -17.00 24.79 8.14
C ARG A 158 -17.74 26.06 8.52
N ARG A 159 -17.44 26.60 9.70
CA ARG A 159 -17.97 27.90 10.14
C ARG A 159 -17.32 29.03 9.34
N ASP A 160 -18.15 29.95 8.86
CA ASP A 160 -17.77 31.15 8.12
C ASP A 160 -18.56 32.36 8.66
N GLY A 161 -18.06 32.92 9.75
CA GLY A 161 -18.74 33.97 10.51
C GLY A 161 -20.07 33.49 11.09
N ASP A 162 -21.16 34.04 10.55
CA ASP A 162 -22.55 33.74 10.92
C ASP A 162 -23.21 32.64 10.06
N ALA A 163 -22.45 32.00 9.17
CA ALA A 163 -22.92 30.99 8.24
C ALA A 163 -22.11 29.68 8.30
N TRP A 164 -22.72 28.60 7.81
CA TRP A 164 -22.03 27.37 7.43
C TRP A 164 -21.62 27.45 5.97
N ARG A 165 -20.34 27.18 5.67
CA ARG A 165 -19.80 27.21 4.32
C ARG A 165 -19.54 25.79 3.83
N LEU A 166 -20.15 25.45 2.70
CA LEU A 166 -19.89 24.25 1.92
C LEU A 166 -19.02 24.60 0.72
N GLN A 167 -17.89 23.92 0.52
CA GLN A 167 -17.02 24.13 -0.64
C GLN A 167 -17.24 23.00 -1.65
N LEU A 168 -17.73 23.31 -2.85
CA LEU A 168 -17.97 22.29 -3.88
C LEU A 168 -16.64 21.84 -4.53
N PRO A 169 -16.51 20.55 -4.90
CA PRO A 169 -15.27 19.95 -5.40
C PRO A 169 -15.01 20.33 -6.87
N LEU A 170 -14.69 21.61 -7.12
CA LEU A 170 -14.57 22.18 -8.46
C LEU A 170 -13.57 21.46 -9.39
N GLN A 171 -12.54 20.84 -8.84
CA GLN A 171 -11.57 20.07 -9.63
C GLN A 171 -12.22 18.93 -10.41
N LEU A 172 -13.30 18.32 -9.89
CA LEU A 172 -14.08 17.28 -10.56
C LEU A 172 -15.01 17.84 -11.66
N LEU A 173 -15.18 19.16 -11.69
CA LEU A 173 -16.08 19.88 -12.58
C LEU A 173 -15.32 20.78 -13.57
N ALA A 174 -14.00 20.92 -13.43
CA ALA A 174 -13.18 21.92 -14.13
C ALA A 174 -13.23 21.77 -15.66
N GLU A 175 -13.41 20.55 -16.16
CA GLU A 175 -13.50 20.26 -17.60
C GLU A 175 -14.91 20.35 -18.17
N ALA A 176 -15.94 20.53 -17.34
CA ALA A 176 -17.31 20.58 -17.81
C ALA A 176 -17.55 21.81 -18.71
N PRO A 177 -18.41 21.70 -19.75
CA PRO A 177 -18.91 22.85 -20.51
C PRO A 177 -19.88 23.73 -19.69
N GLY A 178 -20.38 23.18 -18.59
CA GLY A 178 -21.29 23.76 -17.61
C GLY A 178 -21.89 22.62 -16.79
N PHE A 179 -22.59 22.93 -15.70
CA PHE A 179 -23.26 21.94 -14.89
C PHE A 179 -24.55 22.48 -14.28
N ALA A 180 -25.51 21.59 -14.06
CA ALA A 180 -26.71 21.92 -13.30
C ALA A 180 -26.39 21.77 -11.79
N LEU A 181 -26.71 22.79 -11.01
CA LEU A 181 -26.66 22.75 -9.54
C LEU A 181 -28.09 22.75 -9.01
N HIS A 182 -28.43 21.73 -8.23
CA HIS A 182 -29.67 21.64 -7.48
C HIS A 182 -29.36 21.58 -5.98
N VAL A 183 -30.05 22.41 -5.19
CA VAL A 183 -29.90 22.47 -3.74
C VAL A 183 -31.27 22.23 -3.11
N ARG A 184 -31.42 21.09 -2.44
CA ARG A 184 -32.64 20.75 -1.69
C ARG A 184 -32.75 21.62 -0.44
N GLY A 185 -33.95 22.11 -0.16
CA GLY A 185 -34.19 22.86 1.06
C GLY A 185 -35.27 23.94 0.93
N ARG A 186 -35.69 24.46 2.07
CA ARG A 186 -36.76 25.47 2.15
C ARG A 186 -36.30 26.89 1.82
N LYS A 187 -35.03 27.19 2.09
CA LYS A 187 -34.40 28.51 1.87
C LYS A 187 -33.21 28.35 0.90
N PRO A 188 -33.00 29.30 -0.03
CA PRO A 188 -31.86 29.23 -0.92
C PRO A 188 -30.57 29.54 -0.15
N PRO A 189 -29.44 28.85 -0.43
CA PRO A 189 -28.15 29.28 0.07
C PRO A 189 -27.67 30.56 -0.63
N GLU A 190 -26.71 31.25 -0.02
CA GLU A 190 -25.94 32.29 -0.71
C GLU A 190 -24.84 31.64 -1.54
N LEU A 191 -24.72 32.04 -2.82
CA LEU A 191 -23.66 31.59 -3.71
C LEU A 191 -22.43 32.50 -3.56
N LEU A 192 -21.26 31.89 -3.37
CA LEU A 192 -19.98 32.61 -3.28
C LEU A 192 -19.08 32.36 -4.48
N GLY A 193 -18.00 33.14 -4.55
CA GLY A 193 -16.93 32.98 -5.51
C GLY A 193 -17.37 33.41 -6.90
N ALA A 194 -16.99 32.62 -7.91
CA ALA A 194 -17.19 32.99 -9.31
C ALA A 194 -18.67 33.04 -9.77
N PHE A 195 -19.61 32.63 -8.90
CA PHE A 195 -21.03 32.52 -9.22
C PHE A 195 -21.95 33.37 -8.33
N ALA A 196 -21.40 34.32 -7.57
CA ALA A 196 -22.17 35.18 -6.67
C ALA A 196 -23.31 35.97 -7.34
N LYS A 197 -23.29 36.07 -8.68
CA LYS A 197 -24.33 36.72 -9.50
C LYS A 197 -25.36 35.76 -10.10
N ALA A 198 -25.18 34.45 -9.97
CA ALA A 198 -26.11 33.47 -10.49
C ALA A 198 -27.37 33.41 -9.61
N ALA A 199 -28.54 33.32 -10.25
CA ALA A 199 -29.82 33.33 -9.55
C ALA A 199 -30.39 31.92 -9.41
N LEU A 200 -30.49 31.45 -8.17
CA LEU A 200 -31.18 30.22 -7.82
C LEU A 200 -32.69 30.37 -8.04
N LYS A 201 -33.29 29.46 -8.81
CA LYS A 201 -34.73 29.41 -9.06
C LYS A 201 -35.35 28.27 -8.27
N ARG A 202 -36.53 28.48 -7.70
CA ARG A 202 -37.26 27.41 -7.01
C ARG A 202 -37.63 26.31 -8.00
N GLU A 203 -37.27 25.06 -7.70
CA GLU A 203 -37.60 23.89 -8.50
C GLU A 203 -37.89 22.71 -7.55
N GLY A 204 -39.08 22.11 -7.64
CA GLY A 204 -39.48 21.02 -6.74
C GLY A 204 -39.35 21.35 -5.25
N ASP A 205 -38.62 20.51 -4.53
CA ASP A 205 -38.33 20.62 -3.10
C ASP A 205 -37.09 21.48 -2.78
N GLY A 206 -36.50 22.13 -3.80
CA GLY A 206 -35.27 22.89 -3.68
C GLY A 206 -35.15 24.06 -4.65
N PHE A 207 -33.91 24.36 -4.99
CA PHE A 207 -33.53 25.45 -5.88
C PHE A 207 -32.52 24.97 -6.92
N ALA A 208 -32.70 25.35 -8.17
CA ALA A 208 -31.83 24.97 -9.27
C ALA A 208 -31.20 26.20 -9.94
N VAL A 209 -30.00 25.99 -10.49
CA VAL A 209 -29.29 26.96 -11.33
C VAL A 209 -28.36 26.24 -12.29
N ASP A 210 -28.37 26.65 -13.57
CA ASP A 210 -27.38 26.21 -14.55
C ASP A 210 -26.13 27.10 -14.46
N ILE A 211 -24.99 26.47 -14.30
CA ILE A 211 -23.70 27.13 -14.12
C ILE A 211 -22.87 26.98 -15.41
N PRO A 212 -22.60 28.07 -16.15
CA PRO A 212 -21.83 28.00 -17.40
C PRO A 212 -20.31 27.93 -17.15
N ARG A 213 -19.55 27.32 -18.08
CA ARG A 213 -18.08 27.20 -18.01
C ARG A 213 -17.34 28.52 -17.77
N ALA A 214 -17.82 29.63 -18.34
CA ALA A 214 -17.17 30.94 -18.22
C ALA A 214 -17.05 31.45 -16.76
N GLY A 215 -17.77 30.84 -15.80
CA GLY A 215 -17.63 31.12 -14.38
C GLY A 215 -16.77 30.11 -13.60
N ILE A 216 -16.26 29.04 -14.21
CA ILE A 216 -15.43 28.04 -13.50
C ILE A 216 -13.96 28.48 -13.53
N ASP A 217 -13.54 29.30 -12.56
CA ASP A 217 -12.12 29.59 -12.30
C ASP A 217 -11.67 28.87 -11.02
N ALA A 218 -10.67 27.99 -11.16
CA ALA A 218 -10.09 27.23 -10.04
C ALA A 218 -9.53 28.12 -8.92
N ARG A 219 -9.20 29.39 -9.20
CA ARG A 219 -8.63 30.32 -8.21
C ARG A 219 -9.66 30.94 -7.27
N HIS A 220 -10.93 31.02 -7.67
CA HIS A 220 -11.95 31.78 -6.93
C HIS A 220 -12.96 30.92 -6.15
N GLY A 221 -12.89 29.59 -6.27
CA GLY A 221 -13.73 28.64 -5.54
C GLY A 221 -15.23 28.73 -5.85
N LEU A 222 -15.98 27.67 -5.56
CA LEU A 222 -17.44 27.66 -5.55
C LEU A 222 -17.88 27.18 -4.17
N ALA A 223 -18.61 28.03 -3.45
CA ALA A 223 -19.10 27.70 -2.14
C ALA A 223 -20.54 28.15 -1.96
N LEU A 224 -21.25 27.42 -1.11
CA LEU A 224 -22.60 27.74 -0.64
C LEU A 224 -22.50 28.17 0.82
N ARG A 225 -23.17 29.26 1.20
CA ARG A 225 -23.37 29.62 2.61
C ARG A 225 -24.80 29.32 3.03
N PHE A 226 -24.92 28.62 4.15
CA PHE A 226 -26.18 28.28 4.81
C PHE A 226 -26.26 29.00 6.16
N ALA A 227 -27.46 29.38 6.59
CA ALA A 227 -27.65 30.06 7.87
C ALA A 227 -27.32 29.15 9.06
N VAL A 228 -26.66 29.69 10.09
CA VAL A 228 -26.41 28.99 11.35
C VAL A 228 -27.64 29.03 12.24
N THR A 229 -27.92 27.93 12.95
CA THR A 229 -28.91 27.86 14.02
C THR A 229 -28.27 28.19 15.38
N THR A 230 -28.99 28.93 16.23
CA THR A 230 -28.50 29.32 17.57
C THR A 230 -29.06 28.43 18.69
N SER A 231 -29.89 27.45 18.36
CA SER A 231 -30.50 26.50 19.29
C SER A 231 -30.05 25.09 18.96
N THR A 232 -30.01 24.22 19.98
CA THR A 232 -29.74 22.80 19.79
C THR A 232 -30.69 22.19 18.76
N GLN A 233 -30.16 21.42 17.80
CA GLN A 233 -30.92 20.68 16.81
C GLN A 233 -30.63 19.18 16.93
N VAL A 234 -31.61 18.36 16.60
CA VAL A 234 -31.48 16.90 16.59
C VAL A 234 -32.02 16.37 15.27
N TYR A 235 -31.33 15.38 14.72
CA TYR A 235 -31.66 14.73 13.46
C TYR A 235 -31.66 13.22 13.66
N ALA A 236 -32.58 12.53 13.01
CA ALA A 236 -32.66 11.07 12.99
C ALA A 236 -32.11 10.50 11.68
N GLY A 237 -31.53 9.31 11.74
CA GLY A 237 -31.05 8.54 10.59
C GLY A 237 -31.39 7.07 10.74
N VAL A 238 -31.41 6.36 9.62
CA VAL A 238 -31.64 4.91 9.59
C VAL A 238 -30.62 4.29 8.65
N GLN A 239 -30.03 3.17 9.07
CA GLN A 239 -29.22 2.30 8.21
C GLN A 239 -29.63 0.86 8.47
N ALA A 240 -30.11 0.18 7.43
CA ALA A 240 -30.84 -1.09 7.56
C ALA A 240 -31.96 -0.96 8.61
N ASP A 241 -31.93 -1.74 9.69
CA ASP A 241 -32.92 -1.71 10.77
C ASP A 241 -32.47 -0.88 11.99
N ALA A 242 -31.28 -0.27 11.95
CA ALA A 242 -30.72 0.48 13.06
C ALA A 242 -31.03 1.98 12.95
N HIS A 243 -31.39 2.59 14.09
CA HIS A 243 -31.67 4.02 14.19
C HIS A 243 -30.48 4.78 14.78
N TYR A 244 -30.17 5.92 14.18
CA TYR A 244 -29.08 6.81 14.54
C TYR A 244 -29.62 8.20 14.84
N VAL A 245 -28.89 8.94 15.65
CA VAL A 245 -29.20 10.32 15.99
C VAL A 245 -27.95 11.18 15.88
N LEU A 246 -28.14 12.44 15.50
CA LEU A 246 -27.12 13.48 15.49
C LEU A 246 -27.68 14.72 16.17
N ALA A 247 -26.97 15.22 17.18
CA ALA A 247 -27.26 16.44 17.89
C ALA A 247 -26.21 17.51 17.56
N GLU A 248 -26.68 18.70 17.23
CA GLU A 248 -25.88 19.90 17.04
C GLU A 248 -26.14 20.84 18.22
N VAL A 249 -25.12 21.04 19.07
CA VAL A 249 -25.21 21.82 20.31
C VAL A 249 -24.33 23.07 20.15
N PRO A 250 -24.92 24.27 20.02
CA PRO A 250 -24.15 25.50 20.00
C PRO A 250 -23.38 25.70 21.31
N VAL A 251 -22.08 25.95 21.21
CA VAL A 251 -21.19 26.20 22.35
C VAL A 251 -20.41 27.48 22.08
N ALA A 252 -20.27 28.34 23.09
CA ALA A 252 -19.51 29.58 22.93
C ALA A 252 -18.03 29.29 22.66
N SER A 253 -17.50 29.77 21.54
CA SER A 253 -16.08 29.68 21.19
C SER A 253 -15.25 30.58 22.12
N THR A 254 -14.94 30.06 23.30
CA THR A 254 -14.10 30.70 24.30
C THR A 254 -12.82 29.89 24.50
N SER A 255 -11.70 30.58 24.71
CA SER A 255 -10.41 29.97 25.02
C SER A 255 -9.71 30.72 26.13
N LYS A 256 -8.82 30.02 26.84
CA LYS A 256 -7.93 30.58 27.87
C LYS A 256 -6.48 30.13 27.63
N PRO A 257 -5.47 30.95 27.95
CA PRO A 257 -4.07 30.51 27.87
C PRO A 257 -3.81 29.26 28.72
N ARG A 258 -3.03 28.32 28.18
CA ARG A 258 -2.65 27.08 28.86
C ARG A 258 -1.51 27.32 29.84
N ALA A 259 -1.50 26.56 30.94
CA ALA A 259 -0.31 26.37 31.74
C ALA A 259 0.60 25.35 31.05
N ILE A 260 1.71 25.81 30.48
CA ILE A 260 2.67 24.95 29.79
C ILE A 260 3.54 24.23 30.84
N PRO A 261 3.66 22.89 30.79
CA PRO A 261 4.44 22.16 31.78
C PRO A 261 5.94 22.37 31.63
N HIS A 262 6.67 22.22 32.74
CA HIS A 262 8.13 22.39 32.79
C HIS A 262 8.93 21.15 32.39
N ASP A 263 8.30 19.98 32.30
CA ASP A 263 8.95 18.74 31.85
C ASP A 263 8.08 18.12 30.73
N VAL A 264 8.68 17.94 29.55
CA VAL A 264 7.96 17.48 28.34
C VAL A 264 8.76 16.41 27.60
N MET A 265 8.04 15.49 26.96
CA MET A 265 8.62 14.51 26.05
C MET A 265 8.38 14.96 24.61
N LEU A 266 9.45 15.12 23.83
CA LEU A 266 9.38 15.40 22.39
C LEU A 266 9.67 14.10 21.64
N LEU A 267 8.64 13.56 21.01
CA LEU A 267 8.73 12.47 20.04
C LEU A 267 8.94 13.10 18.66
N TRP A 268 10.10 12.88 18.07
CA TRP A 268 10.46 13.42 16.77
C TRP A 268 10.61 12.29 15.76
N ASP A 269 9.69 12.22 14.82
CA ASP A 269 9.75 11.24 13.75
C ASP A 269 10.88 11.59 12.77
N ALA A 270 11.82 10.66 12.65
CA ALA A 270 13.05 10.77 11.90
C ALA A 270 13.19 9.64 10.85
N SER A 271 12.05 9.11 10.39
CA SER A 271 11.95 8.27 9.21
C SER A 271 12.28 9.04 7.93
N ALA A 272 12.38 8.33 6.81
CA ALA A 272 12.67 8.93 5.51
C ALA A 272 11.55 9.87 5.01
N SER A 273 10.28 9.57 5.29
CA SER A 273 9.15 10.45 4.92
C SER A 273 9.25 11.82 5.60
N GLY A 274 9.83 11.86 6.80
CA GLY A 274 10.09 13.06 7.57
C GLY A 274 10.89 14.14 6.82
N HIS A 275 11.71 13.78 5.83
CA HIS A 275 12.53 14.72 5.05
C HIS A 275 11.71 15.76 4.27
N LYS A 276 10.45 15.44 3.93
CA LYS A 276 9.56 16.34 3.16
C LYS A 276 8.77 17.32 4.05
N ARG A 277 8.96 17.27 5.38
CA ARG A 277 8.20 18.11 6.32
C ARG A 277 8.71 19.56 6.36
N ASP A 278 7.84 20.49 6.76
CA ASP A 278 8.21 21.88 6.95
C ASP A 278 8.94 22.06 8.29
N HIS A 279 10.20 21.62 8.33
CA HIS A 279 11.05 21.72 9.53
C HIS A 279 11.24 23.17 9.99
N ALA A 280 11.23 24.14 9.06
CA ALA A 280 11.33 25.54 9.44
C ALA A 280 10.09 25.98 10.25
N GLY A 281 8.89 25.63 9.78
CA GLY A 281 7.63 25.85 10.51
C GLY A 281 7.55 25.08 11.82
N GLU A 282 8.03 23.83 11.86
CA GLU A 282 8.07 23.00 13.07
C GLU A 282 8.95 23.64 14.15
N LEU A 283 10.16 24.07 13.78
CA LEU A 283 11.08 24.75 14.69
C LEU A 283 10.52 26.12 15.13
N GLU A 284 9.77 26.82 14.27
CA GLU A 284 9.11 28.09 14.64
C GLU A 284 7.95 27.86 15.62
N LEU A 285 7.15 26.81 15.46
CA LEU A 285 6.10 26.46 16.41
C LEU A 285 6.71 26.09 17.77
N LEU A 286 7.78 25.28 17.77
CA LEU A 286 8.51 24.91 18.99
C LEU A 286 9.12 26.14 19.66
N ASP A 287 9.64 27.11 18.91
CA ASP A 287 10.14 28.36 19.46
C ASP A 287 9.05 29.13 20.22
N ARG A 288 7.83 29.21 19.67
CA ARG A 288 6.68 29.82 20.35
C ARG A 288 6.27 29.04 21.60
N TYR A 289 6.29 27.71 21.53
CA TYR A 289 5.99 26.84 22.66
C TYR A 289 7.00 26.99 23.80
N PHE A 290 8.29 26.93 23.52
CA PHE A 290 9.33 27.06 24.54
C PHE A 290 9.41 28.48 25.13
N LYS A 291 9.12 29.52 24.35
CA LYS A 291 8.92 30.88 24.88
C LYS A 291 7.79 30.95 25.90
N ALA A 292 6.68 30.24 25.67
CA ALA A 292 5.58 30.15 26.62
C ALA A 292 5.92 29.29 27.85
N MET A 293 6.75 28.24 27.69
CA MET A 293 7.25 27.41 28.79
C MET A 293 8.17 28.19 29.75
N GLY A 294 9.04 29.05 29.22
CA GLY A 294 10.04 29.78 30.01
C GLY A 294 11.19 28.87 30.47
N GLU A 295 11.07 28.26 31.64
CA GLU A 295 12.08 27.33 32.18
C GLU A 295 11.57 25.88 32.06
N GLY A 296 12.42 24.93 31.67
CA GLY A 296 11.98 23.54 31.60
C GLY A 296 13.01 22.54 31.07
N ARG A 297 12.57 21.30 30.92
CA ARG A 297 13.35 20.16 30.43
C ARG A 297 12.58 19.41 29.35
N VAL A 298 13.25 19.10 28.25
CA VAL A 298 12.69 18.37 27.10
C VAL A 298 13.42 17.05 26.94
N HIS A 299 12.69 15.93 26.99
CA HIS A 299 13.20 14.59 26.74
C HIS A 299 12.99 14.25 25.26
N LEU A 300 14.06 14.14 24.47
CA LEU A 300 13.97 13.89 23.04
C LEU A 300 14.09 12.38 22.74
N ARG A 301 13.09 11.84 22.06
CA ARG A 301 13.09 10.49 21.48
C ARG A 301 12.91 10.63 19.97
N LEU A 302 13.85 10.09 19.20
CA LEU A 302 13.69 9.98 17.75
C LEU A 302 12.90 8.70 17.46
N LEU A 303 11.83 8.80 16.69
CA LEU A 303 11.05 7.65 16.20
C LEU A 303 11.52 7.32 14.77
N ARG A 304 11.63 6.02 14.46
CA ARG A 304 12.04 5.45 13.16
C ARG A 304 11.99 3.91 13.28
N ASP A 305 12.62 3.18 12.36
CA ASP A 305 12.79 1.72 12.35
C ASP A 305 13.15 1.08 13.72
N VAL A 306 13.98 1.79 14.48
CA VAL A 306 14.29 1.58 15.89
C VAL A 306 14.44 2.95 16.51
N GLY A 307 13.58 3.28 17.46
CA GLY A 307 13.62 4.55 18.13
C GLY A 307 14.94 4.75 18.90
N VAL A 308 15.39 6.00 18.98
CA VAL A 308 16.65 6.38 19.65
C VAL A 308 16.37 7.40 20.74
N ASN A 309 16.86 7.13 21.96
CA ASN A 309 16.82 8.13 23.03
C ASN A 309 17.95 9.13 22.77
N ALA A 310 17.60 10.37 22.43
CA ALA A 310 18.55 11.42 22.08
C ALA A 310 18.88 12.35 23.26
N GLY A 311 18.44 11.99 24.47
CA GLY A 311 18.79 12.67 25.72
C GLY A 311 17.78 13.73 26.15
N ALA A 312 18.15 14.46 27.21
CA ALA A 312 17.33 15.51 27.80
C ALA A 312 18.01 16.87 27.69
N PHE A 313 17.25 17.90 27.32
CA PHE A 313 17.74 19.24 27.03
C PHE A 313 17.08 20.25 27.96
N GLN A 314 17.83 21.27 28.38
CA GLN A 314 17.32 22.34 29.25
C GLN A 314 16.83 23.52 28.40
N VAL A 315 15.69 24.07 28.77
CA VAL A 315 15.12 25.32 28.25
C VAL A 315 15.26 26.37 29.33
N ARG A 316 15.88 27.51 29.01
CA ARG A 316 16.11 28.62 29.95
C ARG A 316 15.60 29.93 29.38
N ALA A 317 14.68 30.60 30.06
CA ALA A 317 13.99 31.79 29.58
C ALA A 317 13.49 31.65 28.12
N GLY A 318 13.00 30.45 27.76
CA GLY A 318 12.54 30.08 26.43
C GLY A 318 13.64 29.77 25.41
N ALA A 319 14.92 29.83 25.79
CA ALA A 319 16.03 29.47 24.91
C ALA A 319 16.33 27.96 24.95
N TRP A 320 16.40 27.34 23.78
CA TRP A 320 16.52 25.88 23.59
C TRP A 320 17.59 25.53 22.52
N ALA A 321 18.69 26.29 22.47
CA ALA A 321 19.69 26.22 21.40
C ALA A 321 20.32 24.82 21.22
N GLU A 322 20.60 24.10 22.31
CA GLU A 322 21.17 22.74 22.25
C GLU A 322 20.18 21.73 21.65
N LEU A 323 18.90 21.81 22.01
CA LEU A 323 17.86 20.99 21.41
C LEU A 323 17.68 21.34 19.92
N ARG A 324 17.67 22.63 19.59
CA ARG A 324 17.58 23.08 18.19
C ARG A 324 18.72 22.54 17.34
N LYS A 325 19.95 22.56 17.89
CA LYS A 325 21.13 21.99 17.25
C LYS A 325 21.00 20.48 17.07
N ALA A 326 20.51 19.76 18.08
CA ALA A 326 20.26 18.33 18.01
C ALA A 326 19.25 17.99 16.90
N LEU A 327 18.11 18.70 16.86
CA LEU A 327 17.09 18.52 15.81
C LEU A 327 17.62 18.85 14.41
N ALA A 328 18.40 19.91 14.26
CA ALA A 328 19.02 20.28 12.98
C ALA A 328 20.06 19.25 12.48
N SER A 329 20.56 18.38 13.36
CA SER A 329 21.49 17.30 13.01
C SER A 329 20.82 15.94 12.81
N VAL A 330 19.49 15.88 12.89
CA VAL A 330 18.75 14.62 12.71
C VAL A 330 18.90 14.14 11.26
N VAL A 331 19.36 12.90 11.12
CA VAL A 331 19.31 12.16 9.86
C VAL A 331 17.96 11.46 9.75
N TYR A 332 17.21 11.82 8.72
CA TYR A 332 15.91 11.24 8.35
C TYR A 332 16.14 10.00 7.50
N ASP A 333 15.95 8.81 8.05
CA ASP A 333 16.24 7.55 7.35
C ASP A 333 15.58 6.36 8.04
N GLY A 334 15.16 5.39 7.23
CA GLY A 334 14.43 4.20 7.66
C GLY A 334 12.93 4.41 7.71
N ALA A 335 12.23 3.35 8.06
CA ALA A 335 10.78 3.34 8.22
C ALA A 335 10.33 4.01 9.51
N THR A 336 9.02 4.02 9.76
CA THR A 336 8.41 4.62 10.93
C THR A 336 7.82 3.57 11.88
N ASP A 337 8.37 3.50 13.11
CA ASP A 337 7.75 2.84 14.27
C ASP A 337 7.40 3.88 15.35
N LEU A 338 6.16 4.35 15.32
CA LEU A 338 5.53 5.28 16.26
C LEU A 338 5.31 4.67 17.65
N ALA A 339 5.42 3.35 17.80
CA ALA A 339 5.22 2.66 19.07
C ALA A 339 6.49 2.51 19.89
N ASP A 340 7.68 2.70 19.31
CA ASP A 340 8.95 2.46 19.99
C ASP A 340 9.38 3.62 20.91
N TRP A 341 8.60 3.84 21.96
CA TRP A 341 8.92 4.76 23.05
C TRP A 341 8.30 4.29 24.37
N THR A 342 8.75 4.87 25.48
CA THR A 342 8.17 4.63 26.79
C THR A 342 7.78 5.96 27.42
N PRO A 343 6.61 6.05 28.08
CA PRO A 343 6.20 7.28 28.74
C PRO A 343 7.20 7.72 29.79
N GLU A 344 7.67 8.96 29.67
CA GLU A 344 8.57 9.57 30.64
C GLU A 344 7.79 9.99 31.89
N ARG A 345 8.18 9.51 33.08
CA ARG A 345 7.39 9.71 34.30
C ARG A 345 7.35 11.16 34.78
N SER A 346 8.40 11.93 34.50
CA SER A 346 8.47 13.35 34.85
C SER A 346 7.69 14.23 33.87
N ALA A 347 7.48 13.77 32.64
CA ALA A 347 6.79 14.55 31.63
C ALA A 347 5.28 14.50 31.84
N SER A 348 4.60 15.65 31.88
CA SER A 348 3.13 15.71 31.88
C SER A 348 2.55 15.95 30.49
N GLU A 349 3.41 16.19 29.49
CA GLU A 349 3.00 16.41 28.10
C GLU A 349 3.97 15.72 27.13
N VAL A 350 3.38 15.15 26.08
CA VAL A 350 4.07 14.51 24.97
C VAL A 350 3.74 15.31 23.71
N LEU A 351 4.77 15.80 23.02
CA LEU A 351 4.67 16.42 21.70
C LEU A 351 5.13 15.40 20.66
N LEU A 352 4.24 14.98 19.76
CA LEU A 352 4.56 14.10 18.64
C LEU A 352 4.67 14.93 17.36
N VAL A 353 5.86 15.07 16.79
CA VAL A 353 6.08 15.67 15.48
C VAL A 353 6.24 14.54 14.47
N SER A 354 5.24 14.32 13.62
CA SER A 354 5.19 13.23 12.65
C SER A 354 4.18 13.53 11.53
N ASP A 355 4.31 12.83 10.41
CA ASP A 355 3.28 12.76 9.38
C ASP A 355 2.17 11.73 9.71
N GLY A 356 2.32 10.95 10.79
CA GLY A 356 1.32 10.01 11.26
C GLY A 356 1.41 8.62 10.65
N MET A 357 2.40 8.34 9.82
CA MET A 357 2.55 7.03 9.17
C MET A 357 3.09 5.97 10.15
N GLN A 358 2.51 4.78 10.15
CA GLN A 358 3.06 3.58 10.80
C GLN A 358 3.16 2.50 9.74
N ASN A 359 4.38 2.16 9.34
CA ASN A 359 4.64 1.15 8.32
C ASN A 359 5.67 0.11 8.77
N TYR A 360 6.12 0.18 10.03
CA TYR A 360 7.13 -0.71 10.54
C TYR A 360 7.02 -0.93 12.05
N GLY A 361 7.53 -2.07 12.51
CA GLY A 361 7.65 -2.37 13.94
C GLY A 361 6.34 -2.63 14.67
N GLY A 362 6.25 -2.19 15.93
CA GLY A 362 5.15 -2.54 16.84
C GLY A 362 3.84 -1.84 16.50
N THR A 363 2.71 -2.56 16.47
CA THR A 363 1.39 -1.96 16.16
C THR A 363 0.70 -1.31 17.38
N ALA A 364 1.22 -1.56 18.58
CA ALA A 364 0.61 -1.17 19.84
C ALA A 364 1.30 0.06 20.42
N LEU A 365 0.66 1.23 20.33
CA LEU A 365 1.19 2.45 20.93
C LEU A 365 1.23 2.33 22.47
N PRO A 366 2.25 2.90 23.13
CA PRO A 366 2.32 3.00 24.58
C PRO A 366 1.08 3.70 25.16
N GLY A 367 0.62 3.21 26.32
CA GLY A 367 -0.41 3.89 27.11
C GLY A 367 0.14 5.14 27.78
N MET A 368 -0.73 6.13 28.03
CA MET A 368 -0.34 7.37 28.74
C MET A 368 -0.37 7.15 30.26
N LEU A 369 0.53 7.82 30.99
CA LEU A 369 0.44 7.89 32.45
C LEU A 369 -0.70 8.83 32.89
N PRO A 370 -1.30 8.64 34.08
CA PRO A 370 -2.35 9.52 34.57
C PRO A 370 -1.95 11.00 34.54
N GLY A 371 -2.77 11.83 33.92
CA GLY A 371 -2.53 13.28 33.78
C GLY A 371 -1.65 13.69 32.60
N GLN A 372 -1.04 12.74 31.88
CA GLN A 372 -0.32 13.07 30.65
C GLN A 372 -1.25 13.36 29.49
N ARG A 373 -0.84 14.27 28.61
CA ARG A 373 -1.53 14.59 27.35
C ARG A 373 -0.60 14.44 26.16
N LEU A 374 -1.13 14.02 25.02
CA LEU A 374 -0.37 13.96 23.76
C LEU A 374 -0.91 14.97 22.74
N TYR A 375 -0.05 15.86 22.26
CA TYR A 375 -0.32 16.77 21.14
C TYR A 375 0.42 16.28 19.91
N ALA A 376 -0.29 16.11 18.80
CA ALA A 376 0.29 15.75 17.51
C ALA A 376 0.52 17.03 16.70
N LEU A 377 1.71 17.20 16.13
CA LEU A 377 2.15 18.35 15.35
C LEU A 377 2.40 17.88 13.92
N ALA A 378 1.65 18.40 12.95
CA ALA A 378 1.74 18.01 11.54
C ALA A 378 1.91 19.24 10.64
N SER A 379 2.95 19.23 9.81
CA SER A 379 3.38 20.38 9.02
C SER A 379 3.18 20.20 7.50
N THR A 380 2.68 19.04 7.06
CA THR A 380 2.50 18.67 5.65
C THR A 380 1.03 18.44 5.30
N SER A 381 0.70 18.61 4.02
CA SER A 381 -0.63 18.29 3.47
C SER A 381 -0.91 16.79 3.40
N ASP A 382 0.15 15.99 3.29
CA ASP A 382 0.06 14.55 3.06
C ASP A 382 0.06 13.74 4.38
N ALA A 383 0.15 14.42 5.52
CA ALA A 383 0.07 13.78 6.83
C ALA A 383 -1.29 13.07 7.02
N ASP A 384 -1.27 11.93 7.71
CA ASP A 384 -2.47 11.23 8.16
C ASP A 384 -3.10 11.98 9.35
N ALA A 385 -3.73 13.11 9.02
CA ALA A 385 -4.42 13.97 9.96
C ALA A 385 -5.52 13.23 10.72
N THR A 386 -6.18 12.25 10.07
CA THR A 386 -7.24 11.44 10.69
C THR A 386 -6.67 10.63 11.85
N ARG A 387 -5.58 9.88 11.61
CA ARG A 387 -4.90 9.10 12.64
C ARG A 387 -4.30 9.98 13.73
N LEU A 388 -3.58 11.04 13.36
CA LEU A 388 -2.95 11.93 14.34
C LEU A 388 -3.98 12.64 15.23
N SER A 389 -5.11 13.06 14.67
CA SER A 389 -6.22 13.64 15.44
C SER A 389 -6.81 12.62 16.41
N ALA A 390 -7.12 11.41 15.95
CA ALA A 390 -7.67 10.36 16.79
C ALA A 390 -6.69 9.94 17.90
N LEU A 391 -5.40 9.86 17.58
CA LEU A 391 -4.33 9.56 18.51
C LEU A 391 -4.23 10.61 19.62
N ALA A 392 -4.19 11.89 19.25
CA ALA A 392 -4.07 12.99 20.21
C ALA A 392 -5.33 13.12 21.08
N GLU A 393 -6.52 13.03 20.47
CA GLU A 393 -7.79 13.17 21.21
C GLU A 393 -8.03 12.01 22.18
N SER A 394 -7.72 10.77 21.79
CA SER A 394 -7.80 9.59 22.68
C SER A 394 -6.84 9.69 23.87
N ARG A 395 -5.83 10.56 23.79
CA ARG A 395 -4.80 10.82 24.81
C ARG A 395 -4.90 12.23 25.40
N GLY A 396 -6.09 12.84 25.33
CA GLY A 396 -6.43 14.09 26.02
C GLY A 396 -5.80 15.37 25.45
N GLY A 397 -5.10 15.30 24.32
CA GLY A 397 -4.61 16.47 23.59
C GLY A 397 -5.34 16.67 22.27
N ARG A 398 -4.64 17.23 21.26
CA ARG A 398 -5.20 17.51 19.93
C ARG A 398 -4.17 17.47 18.82
N LEU A 399 -4.65 17.32 17.60
CA LEU A 399 -3.87 17.63 16.41
C LEU A 399 -3.72 19.16 16.28
N VAL A 400 -2.48 19.57 16.02
CA VAL A 400 -2.07 20.92 15.65
C VAL A 400 -1.43 20.81 14.27
N ALA A 401 -2.26 20.98 13.24
CA ALA A 401 -1.83 20.94 11.85
C ALA A 401 -1.80 22.34 11.24
N TRP A 402 -0.81 22.62 10.38
CA TRP A 402 -0.75 23.86 9.62
C TRP A 402 -0.12 23.64 8.24
N GLN A 403 -0.34 24.60 7.35
CA GLN A 403 0.30 24.67 6.05
C GLN A 403 0.78 26.09 5.81
N GLY A 404 2.05 26.21 5.41
CA GLY A 404 2.69 27.51 5.19
C GLY A 404 2.71 28.41 6.43
N ARG A 405 3.19 29.64 6.25
CA ARG A 405 3.35 30.59 7.35
C ARG A 405 2.03 31.13 7.91
N ASP A 406 1.01 31.26 7.06
CA ASP A 406 -0.28 31.83 7.45
C ASP A 406 -1.03 30.93 8.45
N GLY A 407 -0.86 29.60 8.34
CA GLY A 407 -1.46 28.63 9.25
C GLY A 407 -0.82 28.59 10.64
N LEU A 408 0.41 29.07 10.78
CA LEU A 408 1.20 28.91 12.01
C LEU A 408 0.60 29.66 13.21
N ALA A 409 -0.08 30.78 12.97
CA ALA A 409 -0.78 31.53 14.02
C ALA A 409 -1.97 30.73 14.60
N ALA A 410 -2.72 30.02 13.76
CA ALA A 410 -3.80 29.14 14.21
C ALA A 410 -3.24 27.93 14.96
N ALA A 411 -2.17 27.31 14.46
CA ALA A 411 -1.47 26.22 15.15
C ALA A 411 -0.95 26.64 16.52
N THR A 412 -0.38 27.85 16.64
CA THR A 412 0.09 28.40 17.92
C THR A 412 -1.05 28.50 18.93
N ARG A 413 -2.22 29.03 18.52
CA ARG A 413 -3.39 29.11 19.41
C ARG A 413 -3.89 27.73 19.81
N ALA A 414 -3.99 26.80 18.87
CA ALA A 414 -4.38 25.42 19.16
C ALA A 414 -3.41 24.73 20.14
N LEU A 415 -2.12 25.05 20.09
CA LEU A 415 -1.12 24.50 21.00
C LEU A 415 -1.04 25.24 22.34
N LEU A 416 -1.33 26.54 22.43
CA LEU A 416 -1.09 27.34 23.64
C LEU A 416 -2.36 27.76 24.38
N GLU A 417 -3.55 27.46 23.85
CA GLU A 417 -4.83 27.82 24.45
C GLU A 417 -5.70 26.57 24.70
N ASP A 418 -6.39 26.53 25.84
CA ASP A 418 -7.42 25.55 26.13
C ASP A 418 -8.76 26.16 25.69
N GLY A 419 -9.31 25.62 24.61
CA GLY A 419 -10.65 25.95 24.11
C GLY A 419 -11.75 25.11 24.77
N ALA A 420 -13.01 25.41 24.42
CA ALA A 420 -14.15 24.57 24.78
C ALA A 420 -13.98 23.14 24.23
N HIS A 421 -14.13 22.14 25.09
CA HIS A 421 -13.92 20.75 24.71
C HIS A 421 -14.75 19.76 25.53
N VAL A 422 -14.89 18.56 24.99
CA VAL A 422 -15.65 17.46 25.58
C VAL A 422 -14.79 16.71 26.61
N LEU A 423 -15.33 16.53 27.81
CA LEU A 423 -14.73 15.71 28.87
C LEU A 423 -15.30 14.29 28.90
N ALA A 424 -16.62 14.14 28.71
CA ALA A 424 -17.30 12.86 28.69
C ALA A 424 -18.56 12.91 27.81
N LEU A 425 -18.90 11.76 27.23
CA LEU A 425 -20.11 11.53 26.44
C LEU A 425 -20.79 10.28 26.97
N ASP A 426 -22.03 10.43 27.43
CA ASP A 426 -22.86 9.35 27.96
C ASP A 426 -24.23 9.36 27.26
N GLY A 427 -24.91 8.22 27.29
CA GLY A 427 -26.20 8.04 26.64
C GLY A 427 -27.15 7.17 27.47
N ALA A 428 -28.36 7.66 27.73
CA ALA A 428 -29.47 6.86 28.24
C ALA A 428 -30.38 6.49 27.06
N GLY A 429 -30.54 5.20 26.78
CA GLY A 429 -31.24 4.72 25.57
C GLY A 429 -30.45 4.94 24.26
N VAL A 430 -29.24 5.51 24.34
CA VAL A 430 -28.31 5.72 23.23
C VAL A 430 -26.99 5.03 23.55
N GLU A 431 -26.46 4.27 22.61
CA GLU A 431 -25.14 3.66 22.70
C GLU A 431 -24.22 4.21 21.62
N ASP A 432 -22.96 3.80 21.71
CA ASP A 432 -21.94 4.17 20.75
C ASP A 432 -21.84 5.66 20.46
N VAL A 433 -21.96 6.47 21.51
CA VAL A 433 -21.91 7.93 21.42
C VAL A 433 -20.52 8.38 20.98
N VAL A 434 -20.47 9.31 20.03
CA VAL A 434 -19.25 9.85 19.45
C VAL A 434 -19.44 11.32 19.10
N ALA A 435 -18.43 12.15 19.34
CA ALA A 435 -18.39 13.51 18.83
C ALA A 435 -17.57 13.57 17.54
N GLN A 436 -17.87 14.52 16.65
CA GLN A 436 -17.05 14.78 15.46
C GLN A 436 -15.59 15.08 15.84
N SER A 437 -15.40 15.86 16.90
CA SER A 437 -14.11 16.12 17.53
C SER A 437 -14.32 16.37 19.02
N ARG A 438 -13.31 16.07 19.83
CA ARG A 438 -13.23 16.49 21.22
C ARG A 438 -13.23 18.03 21.37
N TRP A 439 -12.68 18.76 20.40
CA TRP A 439 -12.45 20.20 20.48
C TRP A 439 -13.49 20.98 19.67
N ILE A 440 -14.05 22.05 20.26
CA ILE A 440 -15.19 22.80 19.70
C ILE A 440 -14.70 24.15 19.15
N ASP A 441 -13.92 24.10 18.07
CA ASP A 441 -13.29 25.31 17.52
C ASP A 441 -14.27 26.21 16.75
N ASP A 442 -15.32 25.63 16.16
CA ASP A 442 -16.26 26.30 15.26
C ASP A 442 -17.55 26.78 15.96
N GLY A 443 -17.58 26.64 17.29
CA GLY A 443 -18.70 27.03 18.15
C GLY A 443 -19.92 26.11 18.04
N LEU A 444 -19.76 24.91 17.46
CA LEU A 444 -20.81 23.91 17.39
C LEU A 444 -20.26 22.53 17.74
N LEU A 445 -20.76 21.96 18.83
CA LEU A 445 -20.49 20.56 19.12
C LEU A 445 -21.46 19.68 18.34
N ARG A 446 -20.92 18.71 17.60
CA ARG A 446 -21.69 17.68 16.92
C ARG A 446 -21.48 16.34 17.60
N VAL A 447 -22.57 15.72 18.07
CA VAL A 447 -22.56 14.41 18.74
C VAL A 447 -23.53 13.48 18.04
N ALA A 448 -23.08 12.28 17.71
CA ALA A 448 -23.93 11.23 17.15
C ALA A 448 -23.96 9.99 18.06
N GLY A 449 -24.98 9.16 17.90
CA GLY A 449 -25.11 7.89 18.61
C GLY A 449 -26.13 6.96 17.97
N ARG A 450 -26.13 5.69 18.40
CA ARG A 450 -27.09 4.67 17.97
C ARG A 450 -28.18 4.50 19.02
N LEU A 451 -29.44 4.58 18.62
CA LEU A 451 -30.58 4.41 19.52
C LEU A 451 -30.83 2.92 19.81
N ARG A 452 -31.03 2.59 21.09
CA ARG A 452 -31.52 1.27 21.53
C ARG A 452 -33.04 1.24 21.69
N GLU A 453 -33.62 2.39 21.99
CA GLU A 453 -35.04 2.62 22.17
C GLU A 453 -35.50 3.73 21.22
N PRO A 454 -36.81 3.86 20.89
CA PRO A 454 -37.29 4.94 20.01
C PRO A 454 -36.96 6.35 20.50
N THR A 455 -36.72 6.51 21.80
CA THR A 455 -36.31 7.78 22.41
C THR A 455 -35.12 7.55 23.35
N GLY A 456 -34.33 8.60 23.57
CA GLY A 456 -33.17 8.55 24.45
C GLY A 456 -32.71 9.94 24.89
N ARG A 457 -31.56 9.99 25.55
CA ARG A 457 -30.92 11.22 25.99
C ARG A 457 -29.41 11.10 25.87
N LEU A 458 -28.79 12.08 25.22
CA LEU A 458 -27.34 12.30 25.23
C LEU A 458 -26.99 13.19 26.43
N SER A 459 -26.00 12.81 27.23
CA SER A 459 -25.45 13.61 28.32
C SER A 459 -24.00 13.95 28.01
N ILE A 460 -23.71 15.25 27.84
CA ILE A 460 -22.45 15.76 27.32
C ILE A 460 -21.79 16.59 28.41
N THR A 461 -20.66 16.16 28.93
CA THR A 461 -19.89 16.95 29.90
C THR A 461 -18.81 17.74 29.18
N LEU A 462 -18.84 19.07 29.34
CA LEU A 462 -17.96 20.03 28.68
C LEU A 462 -17.08 20.75 29.70
N GLU A 463 -15.96 21.27 29.22
CA GLU A 463 -15.17 22.31 29.90
C GLU A 463 -14.91 23.46 28.91
N ASP A 464 -15.28 24.67 29.33
CA ASP A 464 -15.05 25.91 28.58
C ASP A 464 -14.52 27.02 29.53
N ALA A 465 -14.54 28.29 29.10
CA ALA A 465 -14.11 29.40 29.94
C ALA A 465 -14.98 29.63 31.20
N ALA A 466 -16.24 29.16 31.21
CA ALA A 466 -17.13 29.22 32.37
C ALA A 466 -16.92 28.03 33.34
N GLY A 467 -16.19 27.00 32.91
CA GLY A 467 -15.82 25.83 33.70
C GLY A 467 -16.59 24.58 33.28
N ARG A 468 -16.51 23.54 34.14
CA ARG A 468 -17.13 22.25 33.86
C ARG A 468 -18.65 22.31 34.01
N HIS A 469 -19.39 21.85 33.01
CA HIS A 469 -20.85 21.72 33.06
C HIS A 469 -21.34 20.57 32.16
N THR A 470 -22.59 20.16 32.33
CA THR A 470 -23.21 19.06 31.56
C THR A 470 -24.43 19.56 30.79
N VAL A 471 -24.54 19.16 29.53
CA VAL A 471 -25.66 19.46 28.63
C VAL A 471 -26.40 18.15 28.31
N ASP A 472 -27.69 18.10 28.61
CA ASP A 472 -28.55 16.97 28.29
C ASP A 472 -29.39 17.28 27.04
N VAL A 473 -29.32 16.41 26.04
CA VAL A 473 -30.05 16.55 24.78
C VAL A 473 -31.01 15.37 24.58
N PRO A 474 -32.33 15.58 24.60
CA PRO A 474 -33.29 14.53 24.27
C PRO A 474 -33.21 14.18 22.79
N VAL A 475 -33.30 12.90 22.45
CA VAL A 475 -33.19 12.40 21.08
C VAL A 475 -34.31 11.39 20.77
N SER A 476 -34.71 11.29 19.50
CA SER A 476 -35.82 10.45 19.06
C SER A 476 -35.58 9.91 17.65
N SER A 477 -36.11 8.71 17.35
CA SER A 477 -36.16 8.15 16.00
C SER A 477 -37.42 8.51 15.21
N THR A 478 -38.36 9.26 15.81
CA THR A 478 -39.65 9.61 15.20
C THR A 478 -39.55 10.68 14.11
N ASP A 479 -38.42 11.38 14.02
CA ASP A 479 -38.19 12.40 13.00
C ASP A 479 -37.94 11.76 11.62
N GLU A 480 -38.13 12.54 10.56
CA GLU A 480 -37.85 12.08 9.20
C GLU A 480 -36.38 11.67 9.07
N ALA A 481 -36.15 10.38 8.78
CA ALA A 481 -34.81 9.82 8.72
C ALA A 481 -34.01 10.39 7.55
N ARG A 482 -32.76 10.79 7.86
CA ARG A 482 -31.79 11.32 6.90
C ARG A 482 -30.57 10.43 6.89
N GLU A 483 -30.18 9.95 5.73
CA GLU A 483 -29.06 9.01 5.57
C GLU A 483 -27.71 9.63 5.99
N GLN A 484 -27.57 10.96 5.84
CA GLN A 484 -26.39 11.70 6.27
C GLN A 484 -26.11 11.55 7.78
N VAL A 485 -27.13 11.28 8.60
CA VAL A 485 -26.98 11.11 10.05
C VAL A 485 -26.27 9.80 10.38
N SER A 486 -26.70 8.70 9.76
CA SER A 486 -26.09 7.39 9.98
C SER A 486 -24.67 7.33 9.38
N GLN A 487 -24.46 7.99 8.23
CA GLN A 487 -23.13 8.15 7.63
C GLN A 487 -22.18 9.00 8.48
N ALA A 488 -22.63 10.14 9.01
CA ALA A 488 -21.82 10.96 9.91
C ALA A 488 -21.42 10.21 11.19
N TRP A 489 -22.33 9.45 11.79
CA TRP A 489 -22.00 8.59 12.93
C TRP A 489 -20.91 7.58 12.60
N ALA A 490 -21.04 6.88 11.47
CA ALA A 490 -20.08 5.85 11.04
C ALA A 490 -18.71 6.46 10.74
N ALA A 491 -18.67 7.60 10.05
CA ALA A 491 -17.48 8.38 9.76
C ALA A 491 -16.72 8.77 11.03
N TRP A 492 -17.41 9.32 12.04
CA TRP A 492 -16.77 9.76 13.28
C TRP A 492 -16.36 8.59 14.17
N ARG A 493 -17.13 7.50 14.18
CA ARG A 493 -16.72 6.25 14.83
C ARG A 493 -15.45 5.68 14.22
N MET A 494 -15.37 5.67 12.89
CA MET A 494 -14.20 5.20 12.17
C MET A 494 -12.97 6.10 12.42
N GLN A 495 -13.14 7.42 12.43
CA GLN A 495 -12.09 8.35 12.82
C GLN A 495 -11.57 8.04 14.23
N ALA A 496 -12.45 7.84 15.22
CA ALA A 496 -12.03 7.49 16.57
C ALA A 496 -11.23 6.17 16.64
N LEU A 497 -11.60 5.17 15.83
CA LEU A 497 -10.89 3.89 15.74
C LEU A 497 -9.54 4.00 15.02
N SER A 498 -9.36 5.04 14.19
CA SER A 498 -8.14 5.27 13.39
C SER A 498 -6.93 5.69 14.23
N ALA A 499 -7.07 5.89 15.54
CA ALA A 499 -5.93 6.12 16.44
C ALA A 499 -4.96 4.91 16.46
N GLU A 500 -5.52 3.70 16.42
CA GLU A 500 -4.79 2.42 16.48
C GLU A 500 -5.46 1.46 15.48
N PRO A 501 -5.35 1.72 14.16
CA PRO A 501 -6.14 1.05 13.13
C PRO A 501 -5.84 -0.45 13.06
N GLU A 502 -4.63 -0.88 13.37
CA GLU A 502 -4.22 -2.28 13.37
C GLU A 502 -4.92 -3.07 14.48
N ARG A 503 -5.12 -2.46 15.66
CA ARG A 503 -5.90 -3.05 16.76
C ARG A 503 -7.40 -3.05 16.47
N ASN A 504 -7.86 -2.05 15.73
CA ASN A 504 -9.28 -1.84 15.43
C ASN A 504 -9.70 -2.35 14.05
N GLN A 505 -8.84 -3.10 13.35
CA GLN A 505 -9.03 -3.50 11.95
C GLN A 505 -10.40 -4.15 11.70
N ALA A 506 -10.80 -5.09 12.56
CA ALA A 506 -12.08 -5.77 12.44
C ALA A 506 -13.30 -4.84 12.63
N ALA A 507 -13.18 -3.82 13.50
CA ALA A 507 -14.23 -2.84 13.71
C ALA A 507 -14.31 -1.84 12.55
N ILE A 508 -13.15 -1.37 12.07
CA ILE A 508 -13.04 -0.50 10.89
C ILE A 508 -13.62 -1.18 9.66
N ALA A 509 -13.22 -2.43 9.39
CA ALA A 509 -13.73 -3.22 8.26
C ALA A 509 -15.27 -3.41 8.36
N ARG A 510 -15.79 -3.69 9.56
CA ARG A 510 -17.25 -3.83 9.76
C ARG A 510 -18.00 -2.54 9.48
N LEU A 511 -17.49 -1.39 9.93
CA LEU A 511 -18.10 -0.07 9.66
C LEU A 511 -17.99 0.28 8.17
N GLY A 512 -16.82 0.10 7.56
CA GLY A 512 -16.62 0.30 6.12
C GLY A 512 -17.61 -0.51 5.30
N ASN A 513 -17.79 -1.79 5.65
CA ASN A 513 -18.71 -2.69 4.97
C ASN A 513 -20.20 -2.36 5.20
N ALA A 514 -20.58 -1.96 6.41
CA ALA A 514 -21.99 -1.69 6.73
C ALA A 514 -22.50 -0.35 6.18
N PHE A 515 -21.61 0.62 5.99
CA PHE A 515 -21.96 1.99 5.58
C PHE A 515 -21.44 2.39 4.20
N GLY A 516 -20.63 1.55 3.54
CA GLY A 516 -20.08 1.85 2.22
C GLY A 516 -19.00 2.93 2.25
N LEU A 517 -18.21 2.99 3.32
CA LEU A 517 -17.15 3.98 3.48
C LEU A 517 -15.84 3.51 2.83
N VAL A 518 -15.23 4.39 2.03
CA VAL A 518 -13.87 4.20 1.50
C VAL A 518 -12.86 4.58 2.60
N THR A 519 -11.92 3.70 2.88
CA THR A 519 -10.89 3.88 3.91
C THR A 519 -9.52 3.48 3.37
N ALA A 520 -8.46 3.66 4.16
CA ALA A 520 -7.15 3.13 3.80
C ALA A 520 -7.18 1.60 3.55
N GLY A 521 -8.06 0.86 4.24
CA GLY A 521 -8.19 -0.59 4.09
C GLY A 521 -9.39 -1.07 3.25
N SER A 522 -10.22 -0.18 2.71
CA SER A 522 -11.43 -0.56 1.94
C SER A 522 -11.58 0.24 0.65
N SER A 523 -12.28 -0.33 -0.30
CA SER A 523 -12.58 0.28 -1.59
C SER A 523 -14.03 0.02 -1.97
N LEU A 524 -14.55 0.82 -2.89
CA LEU A 524 -15.88 0.63 -3.45
C LEU A 524 -15.76 0.03 -4.84
N LEU A 525 -16.33 -1.15 -5.04
CA LEU A 525 -16.24 -1.93 -6.27
C LEU A 525 -17.63 -2.10 -6.90
N VAL A 526 -17.72 -1.88 -8.20
CA VAL A 526 -18.88 -2.20 -9.02
C VAL A 526 -18.50 -3.36 -9.94
N LEU A 527 -19.31 -4.41 -9.96
CA LEU A 527 -19.18 -5.52 -10.91
C LEU A 527 -20.43 -5.58 -11.80
N ASP A 528 -20.18 -5.89 -13.06
CA ASP A 528 -21.23 -6.10 -14.06
C ASP A 528 -21.91 -7.46 -13.88
N ASP A 529 -21.15 -8.54 -14.06
CA ASP A 529 -21.64 -9.92 -14.00
C ASP A 529 -22.04 -10.32 -12.56
N PRO A 530 -23.31 -10.67 -12.29
CA PRO A 530 -23.74 -11.20 -11.00
C PRO A 530 -22.94 -12.43 -10.55
N ALA A 531 -22.47 -13.28 -11.46
CA ALA A 531 -21.68 -14.46 -11.09
C ALA A 531 -20.35 -14.09 -10.41
N ASP A 532 -19.78 -12.92 -10.73
CA ASP A 532 -18.52 -12.47 -10.16
C ASP A 532 -18.65 -12.09 -8.68
N TYR A 533 -19.80 -11.54 -8.26
CA TYR A 533 -20.07 -11.33 -6.84
C TYR A 533 -20.01 -12.63 -6.04
N VAL A 534 -20.49 -13.75 -6.60
CA VAL A 534 -20.41 -15.05 -5.93
C VAL A 534 -19.01 -15.65 -6.03
N ARG A 535 -18.39 -15.57 -7.21
CA ARG A 535 -17.06 -16.13 -7.49
C ARG A 535 -16.01 -15.56 -6.54
N TYR A 536 -16.04 -14.26 -6.31
CA TYR A 536 -15.05 -13.54 -5.50
C TYR A 536 -15.50 -13.28 -4.06
N ASP A 537 -16.66 -13.80 -3.66
CA ASP A 537 -17.27 -13.59 -2.34
C ASP A 537 -17.43 -12.10 -1.98
N ILE A 538 -17.88 -11.32 -2.95
CA ILE A 538 -18.12 -9.88 -2.80
C ILE A 538 -19.57 -9.65 -2.36
N PRO A 539 -19.81 -8.79 -1.35
CA PRO A 539 -21.17 -8.37 -0.98
C PRO A 539 -21.89 -7.80 -2.19
N ALA A 540 -23.17 -8.11 -2.38
CA ALA A 540 -23.88 -7.64 -3.56
C ALA A 540 -24.88 -6.51 -3.26
N PRO A 541 -25.11 -5.62 -4.24
CA PRO A 541 -26.17 -4.63 -4.15
C PRO A 541 -27.53 -5.31 -3.90
N PRO A 542 -28.43 -4.69 -3.12
CA PRO A 542 -29.77 -5.23 -2.85
C PRO A 542 -30.52 -5.68 -4.11
N ALA A 543 -30.34 -4.98 -5.22
CA ALA A 543 -30.96 -5.28 -6.51
C ALA A 543 -30.58 -6.66 -7.11
N LEU A 544 -29.44 -7.27 -6.72
CA LEU A 544 -28.96 -8.54 -7.27
C LEU A 544 -29.20 -9.76 -6.38
N GLN A 545 -29.67 -9.57 -5.14
CA GLN A 545 -29.72 -10.62 -4.11
C GLN A 545 -30.46 -11.90 -4.56
N THR A 546 -31.56 -11.75 -5.30
CA THR A 546 -32.34 -12.89 -5.82
C THR A 546 -31.57 -13.71 -6.85
N GLN A 547 -30.87 -13.06 -7.79
CA GLN A 547 -30.10 -13.75 -8.84
C GLN A 547 -28.92 -14.52 -8.23
N LEU A 548 -28.26 -13.91 -7.25
CA LEU A 548 -27.08 -14.48 -6.59
C LEU A 548 -27.40 -15.69 -5.73
N THR A 549 -28.57 -15.70 -5.09
CA THR A 549 -29.02 -16.87 -4.31
C THR A 549 -29.12 -18.11 -5.21
N ALA A 550 -29.60 -17.97 -6.44
CA ALA A 550 -29.65 -19.06 -7.41
C ALA A 550 -28.23 -19.53 -7.82
N ILE A 551 -27.31 -18.61 -8.10
CA ILE A 551 -25.92 -18.91 -8.45
C ILE A 551 -25.19 -19.62 -7.30
N ARG A 552 -25.40 -19.18 -6.05
CA ARG A 552 -24.80 -19.80 -4.85
C ARG A 552 -25.25 -21.24 -4.64
N ILE A 553 -26.54 -21.52 -4.84
CA ILE A 553 -27.09 -22.89 -4.70
C ILE A 553 -26.43 -23.83 -5.71
N GLU A 554 -26.22 -23.36 -6.94
CA GLU A 554 -25.56 -24.16 -7.98
C GLU A 554 -24.08 -24.38 -7.66
N GLN A 555 -23.34 -23.33 -7.26
CA GLN A 555 -21.93 -23.44 -6.92
C GLN A 555 -21.65 -24.32 -5.70
N LEU A 556 -22.50 -24.30 -4.67
CA LEU A 556 -22.33 -25.15 -3.49
C LEU A 556 -22.37 -26.64 -3.86
N ARG A 557 -23.25 -27.03 -4.79
CA ARG A 557 -23.33 -28.42 -5.30
C ARG A 557 -22.07 -28.83 -6.04
N THR A 558 -21.44 -27.92 -6.78
CA THR A 558 -20.20 -28.19 -7.53
C THR A 558 -18.96 -28.16 -6.63
N ARG A 559 -18.91 -27.30 -5.60
CA ARG A 559 -17.73 -27.09 -4.74
C ARG A 559 -17.39 -28.29 -3.87
N GLU A 560 -18.37 -28.92 -3.22
CA GLU A 560 -18.10 -30.08 -2.34
C GLU A 560 -17.54 -31.29 -3.11
N ALA A 561 -18.06 -31.54 -4.32
CA ALA A 561 -17.52 -32.57 -5.21
C ALA A 561 -16.08 -32.26 -5.63
N SER A 562 -15.79 -31.01 -6.01
CA SER A 562 -14.46 -30.58 -6.47
C SER A 562 -13.38 -30.55 -5.37
N ARG A 563 -13.77 -30.38 -4.09
CA ARG A 563 -12.81 -30.35 -2.98
C ARG A 563 -12.27 -31.73 -2.63
N SER A 564 -13.16 -32.74 -2.59
CA SER A 564 -12.73 -34.12 -2.37
C SER A 564 -11.82 -34.58 -3.49
N GLU A 565 -12.23 -34.34 -4.74
CA GLU A 565 -11.45 -34.67 -5.93
C GLU A 565 -10.06 -34.03 -5.92
N ARG A 566 -9.95 -32.76 -5.52
CA ARG A 566 -8.64 -32.09 -5.41
C ARG A 566 -7.75 -32.69 -4.34
N LEU A 567 -8.27 -32.92 -3.13
CA LEU A 567 -7.50 -33.56 -2.06
C LEU A 567 -7.07 -34.97 -2.46
N ASP A 568 -7.91 -35.69 -3.21
CA ASP A 568 -7.58 -36.99 -3.75
C ASP A 568 -6.45 -36.89 -4.80
N ASN A 569 -6.47 -35.89 -5.68
CA ASN A 569 -5.39 -35.62 -6.64
C ASN A 569 -4.07 -35.28 -5.93
N VAL A 570 -4.11 -34.41 -4.91
CA VAL A 570 -2.91 -34.06 -4.12
C VAL A 570 -2.40 -35.29 -3.35
N ALA A 571 -3.28 -36.10 -2.76
CA ALA A 571 -2.90 -37.33 -2.07
C ALA A 571 -2.29 -38.36 -3.03
N GLN A 572 -2.80 -38.47 -4.26
CA GLN A 572 -2.23 -39.31 -5.29
C GLN A 572 -0.82 -38.82 -5.67
N ALA A 573 -0.66 -37.54 -5.99
CA ALA A 573 0.63 -36.96 -6.35
C ALA A 573 1.65 -37.09 -5.20
N PHE A 574 1.20 -36.96 -3.95
CA PHE A 574 2.02 -37.18 -2.76
C PHE A 574 2.42 -38.65 -2.58
N ALA A 575 1.52 -39.60 -2.89
CA ALA A 575 1.83 -41.02 -2.90
C ALA A 575 2.85 -41.38 -3.99
N GLU A 576 2.75 -40.77 -5.18
CA GLU A 576 3.74 -40.90 -6.25
C GLU A 576 5.10 -40.33 -5.83
N ARG A 577 5.11 -39.15 -5.17
CA ARG A 577 6.33 -38.58 -4.57
C ARG A 577 6.93 -39.50 -3.52
N ALA A 578 6.11 -40.13 -2.68
CA ALA A 578 6.56 -41.08 -1.69
C ALA A 578 7.14 -42.36 -2.33
N ALA A 579 6.55 -42.85 -3.41
CA ALA A 579 7.06 -43.99 -4.17
C ALA A 579 8.40 -43.67 -4.83
N TRP A 580 8.56 -42.47 -5.40
CA TRP A 580 9.85 -41.98 -5.88
C TRP A 580 10.89 -41.94 -4.75
N TRP A 581 10.52 -41.44 -3.58
CA TRP A 581 11.42 -41.33 -2.43
C TRP A 581 11.89 -42.71 -1.93
N GLU A 582 11.00 -43.71 -1.95
CA GLU A 582 11.31 -45.10 -1.58
C GLU A 582 12.15 -45.84 -2.64
N HIS A 583 12.24 -45.31 -3.87
CA HIS A 583 12.96 -45.96 -4.96
C HIS A 583 14.47 -45.75 -4.87
N GLU A 584 15.24 -46.84 -5.00
CA GLU A 584 16.70 -46.79 -5.05
C GLU A 584 17.21 -46.52 -6.46
N PHE A 585 17.64 -45.29 -6.72
CA PHE A 585 18.19 -44.89 -8.01
C PHE A 585 19.70 -45.20 -8.15
N PRO A 586 20.17 -45.61 -9.35
CA PRO A 586 21.60 -45.85 -9.59
C PRO A 586 22.47 -44.59 -9.42
N LYS A 587 23.66 -44.72 -8.81
CA LYS A 587 24.63 -43.61 -8.63
C LYS A 587 25.83 -43.67 -9.58
N GLY A 588 25.90 -44.71 -10.42
CA GLY A 588 26.94 -44.90 -11.43
C GLY A 588 26.82 -43.93 -12.62
N LYS A 589 27.66 -44.16 -13.64
CA LYS A 589 27.43 -43.56 -14.97
C LYS A 589 26.42 -44.45 -15.73
N PRO A 590 25.51 -43.87 -16.53
CA PRO A 590 24.59 -44.65 -17.37
C PRO A 590 25.37 -45.65 -18.25
N THR A 591 24.87 -46.87 -18.42
CA THR A 591 25.50 -47.83 -19.34
C THR A 591 25.28 -47.41 -20.80
N VAL A 592 26.03 -47.99 -21.75
CA VAL A 592 25.90 -47.67 -23.19
C VAL A 592 24.50 -48.01 -23.73
N GLU A 593 23.80 -48.98 -23.13
CA GLU A 593 22.40 -49.28 -23.48
C GLU A 593 21.41 -48.27 -22.88
N ASP A 594 21.59 -47.87 -21.62
CA ASP A 594 20.80 -46.79 -20.99
C ASP A 594 20.97 -45.46 -21.74
N ALA A 595 22.19 -45.17 -22.19
CA ALA A 595 22.50 -43.99 -22.99
C ALA A 595 21.83 -44.05 -24.39
N LYS A 596 21.73 -45.23 -25.01
CA LYS A 596 21.02 -45.41 -26.29
C LYS A 596 19.51 -45.25 -26.16
N GLN A 597 18.90 -45.78 -25.09
CA GLN A 597 17.48 -45.56 -24.78
C GLN A 597 17.20 -44.09 -24.45
N LYS A 598 18.07 -43.43 -23.68
CA LYS A 598 17.95 -41.99 -23.40
C LYS A 598 18.15 -41.11 -24.62
N VAL A 599 19.11 -41.41 -25.52
CA VAL A 599 19.29 -40.67 -26.78
C VAL A 599 18.07 -40.85 -27.70
N ALA A 600 17.41 -42.01 -27.68
CA ALA A 600 16.16 -42.21 -28.42
C ALA A 600 14.99 -41.41 -27.85
N VAL A 601 14.88 -41.31 -26.52
CA VAL A 601 13.86 -40.48 -25.85
C VAL A 601 14.16 -38.98 -26.03
N ALA A 602 15.42 -38.55 -25.88
CA ALA A 602 15.84 -37.17 -26.11
C ALA A 602 15.68 -36.74 -27.58
N ALA A 603 15.87 -37.64 -28.54
CA ALA A 603 15.58 -37.38 -29.95
C ALA A 603 14.07 -37.22 -30.20
N ALA A 604 13.21 -37.99 -29.52
CA ALA A 604 11.76 -37.86 -29.60
C ALA A 604 11.23 -36.59 -28.91
N VAL A 605 11.85 -36.15 -27.81
CA VAL A 605 11.55 -34.87 -27.15
C VAL A 605 12.02 -33.70 -28.04
N ALA A 606 13.21 -33.77 -28.63
CA ALA A 606 13.70 -32.75 -29.57
C ALA A 606 12.90 -32.67 -30.89
N GLU A 607 12.19 -33.73 -31.28
CA GLU A 607 11.20 -33.71 -32.37
C GLU A 607 9.89 -33.03 -31.93
N ARG A 608 9.40 -33.28 -30.70
CA ARG A 608 8.25 -32.56 -30.13
C ARG A 608 8.52 -31.07 -29.91
N GLU A 609 9.72 -30.71 -29.44
CA GLU A 609 10.16 -29.33 -29.25
C GLU A 609 10.09 -28.52 -30.56
N ARG A 610 10.39 -29.14 -31.72
CA ARG A 610 10.29 -28.48 -33.05
C ARG A 610 8.85 -28.28 -33.52
N ASP A 611 7.93 -29.13 -33.10
CA ASP A 611 6.51 -29.01 -33.42
C ASP A 611 5.78 -28.03 -32.49
N GLU A 612 6.12 -27.99 -31.20
CA GLU A 612 5.56 -27.02 -30.24
C GLU A 612 6.09 -25.59 -30.46
N SER A 613 7.38 -25.44 -30.77
CA SER A 613 7.94 -24.13 -31.16
C SER A 613 7.38 -23.60 -32.50
N ARG A 614 6.87 -24.47 -33.39
CA ARG A 614 6.08 -24.07 -34.58
C ARG A 614 4.64 -23.71 -34.24
N ALA A 615 4.05 -24.28 -33.20
CA ALA A 615 2.69 -24.00 -32.76
C ALA A 615 2.59 -22.70 -31.91
N MET A 616 3.71 -22.28 -31.30
CA MET A 616 3.82 -21.05 -30.50
C MET A 616 4.32 -19.83 -31.28
N ALA A 617 4.58 -19.95 -32.59
CA ALA A 617 4.87 -18.80 -33.44
C ALA A 617 3.56 -17.99 -33.69
N PRO A 618 3.57 -16.65 -33.54
CA PRO A 618 2.40 -15.85 -33.88
C PRO A 618 2.05 -16.05 -35.37
N PRO A 619 0.77 -16.09 -35.75
CA PRO A 619 0.39 -16.23 -37.15
C PRO A 619 1.02 -15.09 -37.97
N PRO A 620 1.52 -15.36 -39.19
CA PRO A 620 2.07 -14.30 -40.03
C PRO A 620 0.97 -13.27 -40.29
N ALA A 621 1.33 -11.98 -40.15
CA ALA A 621 0.43 -10.88 -40.39
C ALA A 621 -0.28 -11.04 -41.77
N PRO A 622 -1.59 -10.76 -41.87
CA PRO A 622 -2.28 -10.82 -43.16
C PRO A 622 -1.62 -9.85 -44.13
N ALA A 623 -1.29 -10.36 -45.32
CA ALA A 623 -0.68 -9.57 -46.39
C ALA A 623 -1.56 -8.35 -46.71
N GLU A 624 -0.96 -7.16 -46.67
CA GLU A 624 -1.61 -5.92 -47.06
C GLU A 624 -2.06 -5.98 -48.54
N PRO A 625 -3.25 -5.47 -48.89
CA PRO A 625 -3.63 -5.32 -50.29
C PRO A 625 -2.74 -4.27 -50.98
N PRO A 626 -2.46 -4.42 -52.29
CA PRO A 626 -1.50 -3.57 -52.98
C PRO A 626 -2.00 -2.13 -53.06
N VAL A 627 -1.26 -1.21 -52.44
CA VAL A 627 -1.46 0.23 -52.60
C VAL A 627 -0.88 0.65 -53.96
N VAL A 628 -1.75 1.14 -54.83
CA VAL A 628 -1.39 1.79 -56.09
C VAL A 628 -0.71 3.11 -55.76
N LEU A 629 0.59 3.21 -56.03
CA LEU A 629 1.38 4.43 -55.89
C LEU A 629 1.23 5.29 -57.15
N ASP A 630 0.52 6.40 -57.02
CA ASP A 630 0.59 7.51 -57.96
C ASP A 630 1.72 8.45 -57.51
N ILE A 631 2.69 8.69 -58.40
CA ILE A 631 3.88 9.49 -58.15
C ILE A 631 3.64 10.92 -58.66
N PRO A 632 4.06 11.96 -57.92
CA PRO A 632 5.02 12.85 -58.57
C PRO A 632 6.20 13.27 -57.68
N ARG A 633 7.37 13.01 -58.27
CA ARG A 633 8.56 13.86 -58.46
C ARG A 633 9.23 14.56 -57.26
N ALA A 634 10.47 14.14 -57.10
CA ALA A 634 11.60 14.70 -56.36
C ALA A 634 11.93 16.18 -56.66
N VAL A 635 12.56 16.84 -55.66
CA VAL A 635 13.70 17.77 -55.83
C VAL A 635 14.63 17.71 -54.59
N ASP A 636 15.89 17.37 -54.86
CA ASP A 636 17.20 17.73 -54.30
C ASP A 636 17.64 17.53 -52.83
N THR A 637 18.61 16.62 -52.71
CA THR A 637 19.82 16.50 -51.84
C THR A 637 20.63 17.81 -51.64
N PRO A 638 21.66 17.94 -50.74
CA PRO A 638 22.63 16.88 -50.34
C PRO A 638 23.32 16.91 -48.94
N SER A 639 24.10 15.82 -48.72
CA SER A 639 25.35 15.68 -47.92
C SER A 639 25.21 15.57 -46.40
N SER A 640 25.93 14.72 -45.64
CA SER A 640 27.18 13.95 -45.82
C SER A 640 27.22 12.82 -44.77
N ALA A 641 27.51 11.55 -45.11
CA ALA A 641 28.81 10.86 -44.97
C ALA A 641 29.40 10.87 -43.54
N SER A 642 29.92 9.79 -42.94
CA SER A 642 30.15 8.41 -43.37
C SER A 642 30.68 7.61 -42.17
N ALA A 643 30.44 6.31 -42.21
CA ALA A 643 30.93 5.29 -41.29
C ALA A 643 32.47 5.14 -41.25
N SER A 644 32.95 4.52 -40.18
CA SER A 644 34.15 3.69 -40.20
C SER A 644 33.95 2.50 -39.26
N ALA A 645 33.89 1.31 -39.85
CA ALA A 645 33.95 0.03 -39.18
C ALA A 645 35.41 -0.31 -38.81
N ALA A 646 35.59 -1.05 -37.72
CA ALA A 646 36.77 -1.89 -37.51
C ALA A 646 36.32 -3.22 -36.88
N ALA A 647 36.65 -4.31 -37.56
CA ALA A 647 36.35 -5.68 -37.18
C ALA A 647 37.49 -6.29 -36.36
N GLY A 648 37.15 -7.26 -35.51
CA GLY A 648 38.02 -8.38 -35.10
C GLY A 648 38.65 -8.28 -33.72
N ASN A 649 38.12 -9.04 -32.75
CA ASN A 649 38.76 -10.30 -32.33
C ASN A 649 37.94 -11.03 -31.26
N ALA A 650 37.80 -12.34 -31.46
CA ALA A 650 37.40 -13.28 -30.43
C ALA A 650 38.58 -13.53 -29.48
N SER A 651 38.37 -13.34 -28.18
CA SER A 651 39.21 -13.84 -27.10
C SER A 651 38.34 -13.90 -25.84
N THR A 652 37.87 -15.09 -25.48
CA THR A 652 38.31 -15.86 -24.31
C THR A 652 37.81 -15.30 -22.98
N LEU A 653 36.93 -16.07 -22.35
CA LEU A 653 36.74 -16.23 -20.90
C LEU A 653 37.70 -15.39 -20.05
N ASP A 654 37.25 -14.23 -19.58
CA ASP A 654 37.90 -13.55 -18.48
C ASP A 654 37.07 -13.68 -17.20
N SER A 655 37.77 -14.26 -16.23
CA SER A 655 37.43 -14.67 -14.89
C SER A 655 36.62 -13.65 -14.08
N VAL A 656 35.55 -14.14 -13.45
CA VAL A 656 34.83 -13.43 -12.39
C VAL A 656 35.37 -13.92 -11.04
N THR A 657 35.87 -12.97 -10.25
CA THR A 657 36.34 -13.19 -8.87
C THR A 657 35.29 -12.62 -7.93
N VAL A 658 34.90 -13.36 -6.89
CA VAL A 658 33.78 -12.96 -6.02
C VAL A 658 34.03 -13.27 -4.54
N VAL A 659 33.65 -12.37 -3.63
CA VAL A 659 33.77 -12.53 -2.18
C VAL A 659 32.47 -12.13 -1.45
N GLY A 660 31.99 -13.02 -0.57
CA GLY A 660 30.94 -12.78 0.43
C GLY A 660 30.99 -13.87 1.51
N SER A 661 31.00 -13.46 2.78
CA SER A 661 31.51 -14.21 3.95
C SER A 661 30.84 -15.55 4.28
N ALA A 662 31.67 -16.59 4.36
CA ALA A 662 31.37 -17.81 5.13
C ALA A 662 31.53 -17.53 6.63
N ALA A 663 30.43 -17.57 7.38
CA ALA A 663 30.48 -17.69 8.84
C ALA A 663 29.70 -18.95 9.25
N GLY A 664 30.41 -20.08 9.26
CA GLY A 664 29.96 -21.37 9.79
C GLY A 664 31.18 -22.27 10.07
N PRO A 665 31.21 -23.06 11.17
CA PRO A 665 32.36 -23.89 11.51
C PRO A 665 32.62 -24.98 10.46
N GLU A 666 33.87 -25.41 10.33
CA GLU A 666 34.30 -26.48 9.44
C GLU A 666 33.51 -27.79 9.67
N SER A 667 33.11 -28.38 8.53
CA SER A 667 32.26 -29.55 8.36
C SER A 667 32.83 -30.83 8.98
N ALA A 668 31.99 -31.53 9.75
CA ALA A 668 32.05 -32.98 9.94
C ALA A 668 30.94 -33.63 9.09
N GLY A 669 31.21 -33.80 7.79
CA GLY A 669 30.34 -34.50 6.83
C GLY A 669 29.18 -33.65 6.29
N GLY A 670 29.40 -32.94 5.18
CA GLY A 670 28.38 -32.14 4.50
C GLY A 670 29.00 -31.24 3.43
N ALA A 671 28.27 -31.02 2.33
CA ALA A 671 28.67 -30.35 1.10
C ALA A 671 29.46 -29.03 1.30
N VAL A 672 30.45 -28.76 0.44
CA VAL A 672 31.17 -27.46 0.39
C VAL A 672 30.58 -26.64 -0.74
N ILE A 673 30.15 -25.42 -0.42
CA ILE A 673 29.34 -24.60 -1.30
C ILE A 673 30.17 -23.44 -1.85
N ARG A 674 30.13 -23.22 -3.18
CA ARG A 674 30.79 -22.10 -3.87
C ARG A 674 29.75 -21.34 -4.68
N LEU A 675 29.07 -20.42 -4.00
CA LEU A 675 28.11 -19.51 -4.61
C LEU A 675 28.85 -18.32 -5.22
N GLN A 676 28.36 -17.77 -6.33
CA GLN A 676 28.86 -16.51 -6.90
C GLN A 676 28.04 -15.34 -6.33
N PRO A 677 28.59 -14.49 -5.44
CA PRO A 677 27.97 -13.22 -5.09
C PRO A 677 27.73 -12.31 -6.31
N TRP A 678 26.52 -11.77 -6.42
CA TRP A 678 26.18 -10.78 -7.42
C TRP A 678 26.55 -9.39 -6.91
N GLU A 679 27.30 -8.62 -7.70
CA GLU A 679 27.66 -7.23 -7.40
C GLU A 679 27.07 -6.30 -8.48
N PRO A 680 26.28 -5.28 -8.09
CA PRO A 680 25.75 -4.32 -9.07
C PRO A 680 26.88 -3.51 -9.70
N ASP A 681 26.85 -3.35 -11.02
CA ASP A 681 27.82 -2.53 -11.77
C ASP A 681 27.37 -1.07 -11.98
N SER A 682 26.33 -0.64 -11.27
CA SER A 682 25.86 0.74 -11.31
C SER A 682 26.95 1.71 -10.81
N PRO A 683 26.97 2.97 -11.31
CA PRO A 683 27.95 3.96 -10.86
C PRO A 683 27.94 4.21 -9.35
N TYR A 684 26.74 4.25 -8.72
CA TYR A 684 26.61 4.39 -7.28
C TYR A 684 27.17 3.17 -6.53
N ALA A 685 26.92 1.95 -7.03
CA ALA A 685 27.36 0.73 -6.35
C ALA A 685 28.89 0.58 -6.37
N ARG A 686 29.56 1.03 -7.43
CA ARG A 686 31.03 1.12 -7.47
C ARG A 686 31.56 2.11 -6.42
N ARG A 687 31.00 3.32 -6.40
CA ARG A 687 31.37 4.37 -5.41
C ARG A 687 31.21 3.89 -3.97
N LEU A 688 30.11 3.18 -3.67
CA LEU A 688 29.84 2.66 -2.34
C LEU A 688 30.74 1.47 -1.97
N ARG A 689 31.07 0.58 -2.92
CA ARG A 689 32.01 -0.54 -2.68
C ARG A 689 33.41 -0.06 -2.31
N ASP A 690 33.90 0.97 -3.01
CA ASP A 690 35.22 1.55 -2.80
C ASP A 690 35.32 2.32 -1.47
N ALA A 691 34.19 2.62 -0.83
CA ALA A 691 34.16 3.33 0.44
C ALA A 691 34.69 2.49 1.61
N SER A 692 35.30 3.16 2.58
CA SER A 692 35.58 2.55 3.88
C SER A 692 34.27 2.29 4.64
N ALA A 693 34.29 1.35 5.59
CA ALA A 693 33.09 1.02 6.38
C ALA A 693 32.49 2.27 7.06
N ASP A 694 33.32 3.15 7.61
CA ASP A 694 32.86 4.35 8.32
C ASP A 694 32.25 5.41 7.39
N GLN A 695 32.64 5.43 6.11
CA GLN A 695 32.14 6.38 5.12
C GLN A 695 30.90 5.87 4.38
N LEU A 696 30.68 4.56 4.36
CA LEU A 696 29.64 3.91 3.56
C LEU A 696 28.24 4.49 3.80
N TYR A 697 27.85 4.68 5.07
CA TYR A 697 26.54 5.23 5.40
C TYR A 697 26.39 6.70 5.00
N THR A 698 27.46 7.50 5.11
CA THR A 698 27.43 8.91 4.69
C THR A 698 27.24 9.01 3.18
N LEU A 699 27.99 8.20 2.42
CA LEU A 699 27.87 8.16 0.96
C LEU A 699 26.51 7.62 0.50
N TYR A 700 25.93 6.67 1.24
CA TYR A 700 24.55 6.25 1.01
C TYR A 700 23.58 7.43 1.12
N LEU A 701 23.68 8.24 2.18
CA LEU A 701 22.81 9.39 2.37
C LEU A 701 22.98 10.42 1.24
N ASP A 702 24.21 10.63 0.74
CA ASP A 702 24.49 11.52 -0.39
C ASP A 702 23.82 11.06 -1.70
N GLU A 703 23.75 9.75 -1.93
CA GLU A 703 23.17 9.17 -3.15
C GLU A 703 21.65 8.96 -3.06
N ARG A 704 21.12 8.83 -1.84
CA ARG A 704 19.75 8.37 -1.59
C ARG A 704 18.69 9.21 -2.29
N ASP A 705 18.78 10.54 -2.23
CA ASP A 705 17.72 11.40 -2.77
C ASP A 705 17.58 11.27 -4.30
N SER A 706 18.66 10.91 -5.01
CA SER A 706 18.64 10.63 -6.45
C SER A 706 18.08 9.23 -6.79
N HIS A 707 17.96 8.37 -5.78
CA HIS A 707 17.55 6.98 -5.90
C HIS A 707 16.39 6.63 -4.96
N ALA A 708 15.65 7.64 -4.49
CA ALA A 708 14.66 7.49 -3.42
C ALA A 708 13.53 6.51 -3.75
N ASP A 709 13.20 6.32 -5.03
CA ASP A 709 12.16 5.39 -5.47
C ASP A 709 12.72 4.00 -5.89
N SER A 710 14.04 3.78 -5.75
CA SER A 710 14.71 2.56 -6.25
C SER A 710 14.84 1.50 -5.16
N THR A 711 14.00 0.46 -5.22
CA THR A 711 14.13 -0.73 -4.36
C THR A 711 15.52 -1.35 -4.45
N ALA A 712 16.08 -1.43 -5.67
CA ALA A 712 17.40 -1.98 -5.94
C ALA A 712 18.52 -1.26 -5.16
N PHE A 713 18.48 0.08 -5.13
CA PHE A 713 19.46 0.90 -4.42
C PHE A 713 19.52 0.57 -2.91
N TYR A 714 18.37 0.53 -2.23
CA TYR A 714 18.32 0.22 -0.80
C TYR A 714 18.80 -1.19 -0.48
N LEU A 715 18.44 -2.16 -1.33
CA LEU A 715 18.91 -3.54 -1.19
C LEU A 715 20.43 -3.65 -1.35
N ASP A 716 21.02 -2.98 -2.34
CA ASP A 716 22.47 -2.99 -2.58
C ASP A 716 23.24 -2.42 -1.38
N VAL A 717 22.79 -1.26 -0.90
CA VAL A 717 23.41 -0.58 0.24
C VAL A 717 23.31 -1.45 1.50
N ALA A 718 22.16 -2.06 1.74
CA ALA A 718 21.96 -2.94 2.89
C ALA A 718 22.89 -4.16 2.84
N ASP A 719 23.04 -4.79 1.67
CA ASP A 719 23.96 -5.93 1.49
C ASP A 719 25.42 -5.51 1.77
N LEU A 720 25.85 -4.35 1.26
CA LEU A 720 27.18 -3.79 1.57
C LEU A 720 27.36 -3.51 3.07
N LEU A 721 26.37 -2.92 3.74
CA LEU A 721 26.42 -2.66 5.18
C LEU A 721 26.49 -3.95 6.00
N LEU A 722 25.74 -5.00 5.62
CA LEU A 722 25.82 -6.32 6.25
C LEU A 722 27.21 -6.94 6.09
N GLN A 723 27.78 -6.89 4.88
CA GLN A 723 29.13 -7.40 4.60
C GLN A 723 30.21 -6.67 5.43
N ARG A 724 30.01 -5.39 5.72
CA ARG A 724 30.89 -4.58 6.58
C ARG A 724 30.56 -4.69 8.08
N GLY A 725 29.66 -5.59 8.47
CA GLY A 725 29.28 -5.82 9.87
C GLY A 725 28.39 -4.74 10.50
N GLN A 726 27.88 -3.79 9.71
CA GLN A 726 27.03 -2.69 10.18
C GLN A 726 25.55 -3.06 10.17
N ARG A 727 25.22 -4.14 10.88
CA ARG A 727 23.86 -4.74 10.86
C ARG A 727 22.74 -3.75 11.18
N GLY A 728 22.90 -2.91 12.21
CA GLY A 728 21.86 -1.95 12.59
C GLY A 728 21.55 -0.94 11.48
N LEU A 729 22.58 -0.43 10.80
CA LEU A 729 22.40 0.47 9.66
C LEU A 729 21.83 -0.26 8.45
N ALA A 730 22.24 -1.50 8.20
CA ALA A 730 21.65 -2.29 7.12
C ALA A 730 20.15 -2.52 7.31
N LEU A 731 19.71 -2.85 8.52
CA LEU A 731 18.29 -3.03 8.82
C LEU A 731 17.51 -1.71 8.70
N ARG A 732 18.12 -0.58 9.08
CA ARG A 732 17.54 0.75 8.84
C ARG A 732 17.37 1.02 7.35
N VAL A 733 18.41 0.81 6.55
CA VAL A 733 18.36 1.00 5.10
C VAL A 733 17.29 0.09 4.47
N LEU A 734 17.23 -1.19 4.86
CA LEU A 734 16.18 -2.12 4.40
C LEU A 734 14.77 -1.65 4.79
N SER A 735 14.60 -1.08 5.97
CA SER A 735 13.27 -0.62 6.41
C SER A 735 12.69 0.46 5.48
N ASN A 736 13.51 1.24 4.76
CA ASN A 736 13.01 2.17 3.74
C ASN A 736 12.16 1.49 2.67
N LEU A 737 12.29 0.18 2.43
CA LEU A 737 11.39 -0.53 1.52
C LEU A 737 9.92 -0.46 1.98
N ALA A 738 9.64 -0.31 3.28
CA ALA A 738 8.29 -0.09 3.81
C ALA A 738 7.79 1.36 3.59
N GLU A 739 8.67 2.30 3.27
CA GLU A 739 8.34 3.67 2.87
C GLU A 739 8.07 3.77 1.35
N LEU A 740 8.63 2.85 0.55
CA LEU A 740 8.45 2.82 -0.90
C LEU A 740 7.06 2.33 -1.27
N GLN A 741 6.27 3.21 -1.91
CA GLN A 741 4.92 2.89 -2.40
C GLN A 741 4.12 2.13 -1.34
N LEU A 742 3.75 2.82 -0.27
CA LEU A 742 2.95 2.30 0.84
C LEU A 742 1.89 1.30 0.35
N GLU A 743 1.83 0.12 0.97
CA GLU A 743 0.93 -1.00 0.60
C GLU A 743 1.28 -1.71 -0.73
N ASN A 744 2.52 -1.61 -1.21
CA ASN A 744 3.01 -2.45 -2.30
C ASN A 744 3.43 -3.84 -1.78
N ARG A 745 2.55 -4.83 -1.95
CA ARG A 745 2.79 -6.22 -1.53
C ARG A 745 4.09 -6.82 -2.06
N HIS A 746 4.53 -6.47 -3.27
CA HIS A 746 5.75 -7.02 -3.86
C HIS A 746 6.99 -6.50 -3.13
N VAL A 747 7.05 -5.18 -2.89
CA VAL A 747 8.15 -4.55 -2.15
C VAL A 747 8.19 -5.06 -0.70
N LEU A 748 7.02 -5.23 -0.07
CA LEU A 748 6.93 -5.82 1.27
C LEU A 748 7.35 -7.29 1.29
N ARG A 749 7.00 -8.11 0.29
CA ARG A 749 7.48 -9.50 0.18
C ARG A 749 9.00 -9.55 0.08
N VAL A 750 9.61 -8.69 -0.74
CA VAL A 750 11.08 -8.56 -0.84
C VAL A 750 11.69 -8.19 0.53
N LEU A 751 11.12 -7.20 1.21
CA LEU A 751 11.54 -6.83 2.57
C LEU A 751 11.45 -8.02 3.53
N GLY A 752 10.34 -8.78 3.50
CA GLY A 752 10.15 -9.99 4.29
C GLY A 752 11.24 -11.04 4.04
N TYR A 753 11.58 -11.32 2.78
CA TYR A 753 12.65 -12.24 2.43
C TYR A 753 14.03 -11.76 2.91
N ARG A 754 14.32 -10.46 2.80
CA ARG A 754 15.59 -9.90 3.29
C ARG A 754 15.69 -9.93 4.81
N LEU A 755 14.57 -9.73 5.52
CA LEU A 755 14.51 -9.91 6.98
C LEU A 755 14.72 -11.37 7.37
N MET A 756 14.16 -12.33 6.62
CA MET A 756 14.42 -13.76 6.82
C MET A 756 15.90 -14.11 6.65
N GLN A 757 16.54 -13.61 5.60
CA GLN A 757 17.98 -13.79 5.35
C GLN A 757 18.83 -13.16 6.45
N ALA A 758 18.43 -11.98 6.93
CA ALA A 758 19.05 -11.34 8.07
C ALA A 758 18.76 -12.07 9.39
N LYS A 759 17.87 -13.06 9.44
CA LYS A 759 17.39 -13.75 10.66
C LYS A 759 16.56 -12.87 11.61
N GLU A 760 15.95 -11.81 11.09
CA GLU A 760 14.98 -10.96 11.79
C GLU A 760 13.57 -11.57 11.70
N TYR A 761 13.40 -12.81 12.18
CA TYR A 761 12.20 -13.62 11.93
C TYR A 761 10.91 -12.97 12.45
N ALA A 762 10.93 -12.38 13.65
CA ALA A 762 9.76 -11.72 14.21
C ALA A 762 9.28 -10.54 13.35
N ARG A 763 10.22 -9.75 12.80
CA ARG A 763 9.90 -8.65 11.87
C ARG A 763 9.43 -9.19 10.52
N ALA A 764 10.03 -10.27 10.02
CA ALA A 764 9.57 -10.92 8.80
C ALA A 764 8.13 -11.44 8.92
N VAL A 765 7.75 -12.05 10.05
CA VAL A 765 6.37 -12.47 10.33
C VAL A 765 5.41 -11.29 10.29
N GLN A 766 5.77 -10.14 10.88
CA GLN A 766 4.95 -8.93 10.82
C GLN A 766 4.73 -8.46 9.37
N VAL A 767 5.79 -8.41 8.56
CA VAL A 767 5.72 -8.02 7.15
C VAL A 767 4.90 -9.03 6.33
N PHE A 768 5.10 -10.34 6.50
CA PHE A 768 4.32 -11.34 5.77
C PHE A 768 2.86 -11.43 6.19
N ARG A 769 2.50 -11.05 7.43
CA ARG A 769 1.10 -10.85 7.82
C ARG A 769 0.45 -9.70 7.03
N GLN A 770 1.20 -8.62 6.77
CA GLN A 770 0.72 -7.55 5.89
C GLN A 770 0.58 -8.02 4.45
N VAL A 771 1.59 -8.72 3.90
CA VAL A 771 1.52 -9.31 2.55
C VAL A 771 0.32 -10.25 2.41
N LEU A 772 0.08 -11.13 3.39
CA LEU A 772 -1.07 -12.03 3.40
C LEU A 772 -2.40 -11.27 3.45
N ALA A 773 -2.50 -10.19 4.23
CA ALA A 773 -3.69 -9.35 4.25
C ALA A 773 -3.96 -8.66 2.91
N MET A 774 -2.93 -8.46 2.08
CA MET A 774 -3.01 -7.84 0.75
C MET A 774 -3.15 -8.85 -0.40
N ALA A 775 -2.87 -10.12 -0.16
CA ALA A 775 -2.76 -11.12 -1.23
C ALA A 775 -3.08 -12.53 -0.71
N ASP A 776 -4.26 -12.71 -0.09
CA ASP A 776 -4.71 -13.99 0.48
C ASP A 776 -5.09 -15.02 -0.59
N GLU A 777 -5.32 -14.57 -1.83
CA GLU A 777 -5.51 -15.40 -3.01
C GLU A 777 -4.22 -16.07 -3.51
N GLU A 778 -3.06 -15.59 -3.07
CA GLU A 778 -1.77 -16.10 -3.49
C GLU A 778 -1.36 -17.19 -2.50
N PRO A 779 -1.24 -18.47 -2.92
CA PRO A 779 -0.77 -19.53 -2.02
C PRO A 779 0.61 -19.22 -1.45
N GLN A 780 1.43 -18.46 -2.17
CA GLN A 780 2.74 -17.98 -1.74
C GLN A 780 2.65 -17.10 -0.49
N SER A 781 1.62 -16.25 -0.35
CA SER A 781 1.45 -15.44 0.87
C SER A 781 1.25 -16.29 2.12
N HIS A 782 0.48 -17.37 2.00
CA HIS A 782 0.31 -18.35 3.08
C HIS A 782 1.61 -19.11 3.34
N ARG A 783 2.29 -19.55 2.29
CA ARG A 783 3.56 -20.27 2.38
C ARG A 783 4.65 -19.40 3.06
N ASP A 784 4.85 -18.18 2.59
CA ASP A 784 5.84 -17.23 3.10
C ASP A 784 5.65 -16.98 4.60
N LEU A 785 4.41 -16.70 5.00
CA LEU A 785 4.05 -16.53 6.41
C LEU A 785 4.27 -17.82 7.19
N GLY A 786 3.87 -18.98 6.66
CA GLY A 786 4.07 -20.28 7.29
C GLY A 786 5.56 -20.57 7.57
N LEU A 787 6.43 -20.30 6.60
CA LEU A 787 7.87 -20.48 6.75
C LEU A 787 8.49 -19.48 7.74
N ALA A 788 8.03 -18.22 7.74
CA ALA A 788 8.48 -17.22 8.70
C ALA A 788 8.06 -17.57 10.14
N LEU A 789 6.82 -18.02 10.34
CA LEU A 789 6.31 -18.50 11.63
C LEU A 789 7.11 -19.71 12.12
N ALA A 790 7.41 -20.67 11.24
CA ALA A 790 8.23 -21.82 11.60
C ALA A 790 9.65 -21.40 12.04
N ALA A 791 10.26 -20.42 11.36
CA ALA A 791 11.55 -19.86 11.75
C ALA A 791 11.51 -19.05 13.05
N SER A 792 10.35 -18.45 13.36
CA SER A 792 10.08 -17.72 14.61
C SER A 792 9.57 -18.63 15.76
N ASP A 793 9.63 -19.95 15.60
CA ASP A 793 9.17 -21.00 16.54
C ASP A 793 7.64 -21.05 16.79
N GLU A 794 6.84 -20.35 15.97
CA GLU A 794 5.37 -20.39 15.95
C GLU A 794 4.84 -21.55 15.08
N ARG A 795 5.37 -22.76 15.30
CA ARG A 795 5.18 -23.92 14.39
C ARG A 795 3.74 -24.40 14.24
N GLN A 796 2.89 -24.26 15.26
CA GLN A 796 1.49 -24.68 15.18
C GLN A 796 0.68 -23.80 14.21
N GLU A 797 0.95 -22.50 14.19
CA GLU A 797 0.34 -21.57 13.23
C GLU A 797 0.93 -21.82 11.83
N ALA A 798 2.24 -22.06 11.75
CA ALA A 798 2.92 -22.39 10.50
C ALA A 798 2.26 -23.55 9.73
N ILE A 799 2.00 -24.68 10.41
CA ILE A 799 1.39 -25.85 9.74
C ILE A 799 -0.05 -25.61 9.30
N ARG A 800 -0.79 -24.67 9.92
CA ARG A 800 -2.12 -24.28 9.45
C ARG A 800 -2.04 -23.48 8.16
N HIS A 801 -1.09 -22.54 8.06
CA HIS A 801 -0.89 -21.77 6.83
C HIS A 801 -0.41 -22.65 5.68
N LEU A 802 0.56 -23.55 5.92
CA LEU A 802 1.05 -24.47 4.91
C LEU A 802 -0.05 -25.47 4.47
N TYR A 803 -0.86 -25.99 5.41
CA TYR A 803 -2.00 -26.82 5.04
C TYR A 803 -3.07 -26.06 4.27
N ASN A 804 -3.25 -24.76 4.52
CA ASN A 804 -4.17 -23.95 3.71
C ASN A 804 -3.73 -23.89 2.25
N VAL A 805 -2.42 -23.86 1.98
CA VAL A 805 -1.88 -23.99 0.62
C VAL A 805 -2.27 -25.33 0.00
N VAL A 806 -2.11 -26.43 0.74
CA VAL A 806 -2.41 -27.79 0.26
C VAL A 806 -3.91 -28.01 0.00
N ALA A 807 -4.77 -27.52 0.90
CA ALA A 807 -6.22 -27.75 0.85
C ALA A 807 -7.00 -26.64 0.12
N GLY A 808 -6.35 -25.52 -0.18
CA GLY A 808 -6.94 -24.31 -0.77
C GLY A 808 -7.39 -24.50 -2.21
N GLN A 809 -8.18 -23.56 -2.71
CA GLN A 809 -8.53 -23.46 -4.13
C GLN A 809 -7.82 -22.26 -4.72
N TRP A 810 -6.84 -22.52 -5.58
CA TRP A 810 -6.00 -21.50 -6.19
C TRP A 810 -6.35 -21.33 -7.67
N ASP A 811 -6.00 -20.16 -8.22
CA ASP A 811 -6.01 -19.96 -9.67
C ASP A 811 -5.04 -20.94 -10.34
N GLY A 812 -5.37 -21.41 -11.55
CA GLY A 812 -4.57 -22.41 -12.27
C GLY A 812 -3.13 -21.98 -12.53
N ARG A 813 -2.83 -20.68 -12.48
CA ARG A 813 -1.46 -20.14 -12.56
C ARG A 813 -0.54 -20.53 -11.38
N PHE A 814 -1.09 -21.10 -10.32
CA PHE A 814 -0.37 -21.52 -9.11
C PHE A 814 -0.38 -23.03 -8.91
N ALA A 815 -0.65 -23.81 -9.96
CA ALA A 815 -0.65 -25.27 -9.85
C ALA A 815 0.66 -25.80 -9.23
N GLU A 816 0.57 -26.90 -8.49
CA GLU A 816 1.67 -27.71 -7.91
C GLU A 816 2.37 -27.17 -6.67
N ILE A 817 2.13 -25.91 -6.29
CA ILE A 817 2.67 -25.38 -5.03
C ILE A 817 2.21 -26.20 -3.81
N GLU A 818 1.11 -26.96 -3.94
CA GLU A 818 0.59 -27.86 -2.91
C GLU A 818 1.64 -28.88 -2.48
N LEU A 819 2.38 -29.51 -3.40
CA LEU A 819 3.38 -30.53 -3.04
C LEU A 819 4.57 -29.92 -2.31
N VAL A 820 5.02 -28.74 -2.74
CA VAL A 820 6.12 -28.02 -2.09
C VAL A 820 5.71 -27.63 -0.66
N ALA A 821 4.55 -27.02 -0.50
CA ALA A 821 4.02 -26.63 0.81
C ALA A 821 3.75 -27.85 1.71
N LEU A 822 3.32 -28.97 1.12
CA LEU A 822 3.07 -30.22 1.84
C LEU A 822 4.36 -30.84 2.40
N ASN A 823 5.43 -30.84 1.60
CA ASN A 823 6.76 -31.26 2.04
C ASN A 823 7.27 -30.35 3.17
N GLU A 824 7.15 -29.03 3.00
CA GLU A 824 7.54 -28.06 4.03
C GLU A 824 6.72 -28.21 5.32
N MET A 825 5.41 -28.47 5.23
CA MET A 825 4.56 -28.75 6.38
C MET A 825 5.03 -29.99 7.15
N ASN A 826 5.28 -31.10 6.44
CA ASN A 826 5.77 -32.32 7.06
C ASN A 826 7.16 -32.15 7.68
N GLN A 827 8.02 -31.31 7.07
CA GLN A 827 9.31 -30.94 7.64
C GLN A 827 9.16 -30.18 8.97
N VAL A 828 8.24 -29.21 9.03
CA VAL A 828 7.98 -28.43 10.25
C VAL A 828 7.47 -29.34 11.37
N ILE A 829 6.59 -30.29 11.04
CA ILE A 829 6.05 -31.30 11.97
C ILE A 829 7.19 -32.20 12.47
N ALA A 830 7.97 -32.79 11.57
CA ALA A 830 9.00 -33.77 11.91
C ALA A 830 10.17 -33.20 12.72
N THR A 831 10.50 -31.93 12.49
CA THR A 831 11.59 -31.24 13.19
C THR A 831 11.13 -30.48 14.43
N SER A 832 9.83 -30.53 14.76
CA SER A 832 9.29 -29.81 15.91
C SER A 832 9.79 -30.44 17.22
N PRO A 833 10.31 -29.65 18.17
CA PRO A 833 10.73 -30.15 19.47
C PRO A 833 9.53 -30.57 20.35
N LYS A 834 8.31 -30.11 20.01
CA LYS A 834 7.07 -30.41 20.73
C LYS A 834 6.05 -31.04 19.78
N PRO A 835 5.19 -31.97 20.25
CA PRO A 835 4.08 -32.46 19.46
C PRO A 835 3.18 -31.32 19.00
N LEU A 836 2.82 -31.33 17.71
CA LEU A 836 1.86 -30.40 17.11
C LEU A 836 0.51 -31.09 16.96
N ASP A 837 -0.58 -30.32 17.00
CA ASP A 837 -1.90 -30.80 16.64
C ASP A 837 -2.01 -30.89 15.12
N THR A 838 -2.16 -32.12 14.59
CA THR A 838 -2.31 -32.43 13.17
C THR A 838 -3.70 -32.98 12.85
N GLY A 839 -4.66 -32.95 13.78
CA GLY A 839 -5.98 -33.57 13.60
C GLY A 839 -6.84 -32.97 12.49
N PHE A 840 -6.51 -31.76 12.03
CA PHE A 840 -7.18 -31.08 10.92
C PHE A 840 -6.60 -31.44 9.53
N ILE A 841 -5.51 -32.22 9.49
CA ILE A 841 -4.80 -32.61 8.26
C ILE A 841 -5.27 -34.01 7.83
N ASP A 842 -5.52 -34.21 6.53
CA ASP A 842 -5.78 -35.54 5.98
C ASP A 842 -4.59 -36.47 6.28
N ALA A 843 -4.87 -37.61 6.93
CA ALA A 843 -3.84 -38.55 7.36
C ALA A 843 -2.99 -39.11 6.21
N ARG A 844 -3.52 -39.16 4.98
CA ARG A 844 -2.78 -39.58 3.78
C ARG A 844 -1.61 -38.65 3.43
N LEU A 845 -1.68 -37.41 3.91
CA LEU A 845 -0.71 -36.35 3.62
C LEU A 845 0.39 -36.23 4.69
N LEU A 846 0.34 -37.05 5.76
CA LEU A 846 1.28 -37.00 6.87
C LEU A 846 2.41 -38.01 6.70
N LYS A 847 3.46 -37.62 5.97
CA LYS A 847 4.68 -38.43 5.80
C LYS A 847 5.91 -37.53 5.67
N ASN A 848 6.88 -37.70 6.57
CA ASN A 848 8.18 -37.03 6.44
C ASN A 848 9.06 -37.76 5.42
N MET A 849 9.62 -37.03 4.45
CA MET A 849 10.45 -37.57 3.36
C MET A 849 11.82 -36.86 3.33
N PRO A 850 12.73 -37.16 4.26
CA PRO A 850 14.00 -36.45 4.37
C PRO A 850 14.83 -36.54 3.08
N LEU A 851 15.58 -35.48 2.76
CA LEU A 851 16.36 -35.36 1.52
C LEU A 851 17.80 -35.00 1.83
N ASP A 852 18.75 -35.59 1.12
CA ASP A 852 20.14 -35.18 1.18
C ASP A 852 20.34 -33.79 0.56
N LEU A 853 19.58 -33.47 -0.50
CA LEU A 853 19.70 -32.24 -1.26
C LEU A 853 18.33 -31.72 -1.72
N ARG A 854 18.08 -30.43 -1.48
CA ARG A 854 16.94 -29.68 -2.02
C ARG A 854 17.39 -28.31 -2.49
N VAL A 855 16.90 -27.88 -3.64
CA VAL A 855 17.10 -26.55 -4.21
C VAL A 855 15.73 -25.95 -4.48
N ALA A 856 15.44 -24.77 -3.94
CA ALA A 856 14.19 -24.05 -4.19
C ALA A 856 14.51 -22.66 -4.73
N LEU A 857 13.94 -22.30 -5.87
CA LEU A 857 14.11 -21.00 -6.52
C LEU A 857 12.80 -20.21 -6.44
N SER A 858 12.82 -19.04 -5.80
CA SER A 858 11.66 -18.15 -5.64
C SER A 858 11.97 -16.76 -6.21
N TRP A 859 10.95 -15.99 -6.58
CA TRP A 859 11.12 -14.62 -7.12
C TRP A 859 10.02 -13.66 -6.64
N ASP A 860 10.24 -12.36 -6.82
CA ASP A 860 9.39 -11.28 -6.29
C ASP A 860 8.39 -10.67 -7.31
N SER A 861 8.49 -11.03 -8.59
CA SER A 861 7.60 -10.55 -9.65
C SER A 861 6.50 -11.55 -10.01
N ASP A 862 5.24 -11.09 -10.06
CA ASP A 862 4.14 -11.91 -10.60
C ASP A 862 4.29 -12.03 -12.13
N ASN A 863 3.71 -13.08 -12.71
CA ASN A 863 3.63 -13.29 -14.17
C ASN A 863 5.01 -13.25 -14.87
N SER A 864 6.01 -13.86 -14.22
CA SER A 864 7.37 -14.04 -14.73
C SER A 864 7.60 -15.50 -15.04
N ASP A 865 8.20 -15.77 -16.20
CA ASP A 865 8.48 -17.11 -16.68
C ASP A 865 9.95 -17.44 -16.36
N MET A 866 10.15 -18.30 -15.35
CA MET A 866 11.46 -18.56 -14.73
C MET A 866 11.68 -20.05 -14.47
N ASP A 867 12.68 -20.64 -15.13
CA ASP A 867 13.04 -22.04 -14.89
C ASP A 867 14.23 -22.20 -13.95
N LEU A 868 14.17 -23.22 -13.12
CA LEU A 868 15.27 -23.82 -12.40
C LEU A 868 15.89 -24.95 -13.23
N TRP A 869 17.19 -24.84 -13.48
CA TRP A 869 17.96 -25.89 -14.15
C TRP A 869 19.05 -26.42 -13.22
N VAL A 870 19.09 -27.73 -13.02
CA VAL A 870 20.13 -28.38 -12.17
C VAL A 870 20.88 -29.42 -12.98
N THR A 871 22.18 -29.22 -13.18
CA THR A 871 23.08 -30.21 -13.79
C THR A 871 23.79 -31.01 -12.71
N ASP A 872 23.75 -32.33 -12.84
CA ASP A 872 24.27 -33.27 -11.85
C ASP A 872 25.76 -33.64 -12.09
N PRO A 873 26.42 -34.38 -11.17
CA PRO A 873 27.81 -34.83 -11.34
C PRO A 873 28.07 -35.77 -12.53
N ASN A 874 27.03 -36.37 -13.13
CA ASN A 874 27.13 -37.15 -14.37
C ASN A 874 27.08 -36.26 -15.62
N GLY A 875 26.80 -34.96 -15.47
CA GLY A 875 26.57 -34.01 -16.56
C GLY A 875 25.14 -34.06 -17.10
N GLU A 876 24.22 -34.73 -16.42
CA GLU A 876 22.81 -34.79 -16.80
C GLU A 876 22.08 -33.55 -16.25
N LYS A 877 21.37 -32.84 -17.13
CA LYS A 877 20.63 -31.62 -16.80
C LYS A 877 19.16 -31.92 -16.53
N CYS A 878 18.67 -31.55 -15.36
CA CYS A 878 17.26 -31.62 -14.95
C CYS A 878 16.61 -30.24 -15.09
N TYR A 879 15.44 -30.19 -15.73
CA TYR A 879 14.66 -28.98 -16.05
C TYR A 879 13.24 -29.37 -16.49
N TYR A 880 12.36 -28.42 -16.80
CA TYR A 880 10.94 -28.66 -17.06
C TYR A 880 10.63 -29.78 -18.08
N SER A 881 11.42 -29.96 -19.14
CA SER A 881 11.20 -31.03 -20.14
C SER A 881 11.96 -32.33 -19.84
N HIS A 882 12.82 -32.33 -18.81
CA HIS A 882 13.53 -33.51 -18.31
C HIS A 882 13.52 -33.54 -16.78
N THR A 883 12.38 -33.97 -16.23
CA THR A 883 12.06 -33.78 -14.80
C THR A 883 12.66 -34.82 -13.87
N LEU A 884 13.16 -35.96 -14.37
CA LEU A 884 13.77 -37.04 -13.57
C LEU A 884 15.12 -37.49 -14.14
N THR A 885 16.19 -37.28 -13.38
CA THR A 885 17.56 -37.70 -13.75
C THR A 885 17.82 -39.18 -13.47
N TYR A 886 18.86 -39.75 -14.10
CA TYR A 886 19.29 -41.14 -13.87
C TYR A 886 19.53 -41.45 -12.39
N GLN A 887 20.09 -40.49 -11.65
CA GLN A 887 20.41 -40.66 -10.24
C GLN A 887 19.24 -40.37 -9.29
N GLY A 888 18.05 -40.11 -9.84
CA GLY A 888 16.84 -39.89 -9.06
C GLY A 888 16.62 -38.45 -8.62
N GLY A 889 17.33 -37.47 -9.18
CA GLY A 889 16.98 -36.07 -8.99
C GLY A 889 15.69 -35.72 -9.71
N LEU A 890 14.77 -35.09 -8.99
CA LEU A 890 13.42 -34.76 -9.44
C LEU A 890 13.21 -33.25 -9.34
N ILE A 891 12.62 -32.63 -10.37
CA ILE A 891 12.20 -31.22 -10.36
C ILE A 891 10.67 -31.11 -10.39
N SER A 892 10.13 -30.02 -9.82
CA SER A 892 8.71 -29.64 -9.97
C SER A 892 8.37 -29.31 -11.43
N ASP A 893 7.08 -29.30 -11.78
CA ASP A 893 6.69 -28.82 -13.11
C ASP A 893 6.87 -27.29 -13.22
N ASP A 894 6.76 -26.80 -14.46
CA ASP A 894 7.05 -25.43 -14.89
C ASP A 894 5.99 -24.42 -14.44
N PHE A 895 6.44 -23.31 -13.83
CA PHE A 895 5.59 -22.19 -13.42
C PHE A 895 5.57 -21.07 -14.48
N THR A 896 4.75 -21.25 -15.52
CA THR A 896 4.68 -20.33 -16.69
C THR A 896 3.93 -18.98 -16.47
N GLY A 897 3.35 -18.71 -15.30
CA GLY A 897 2.42 -17.58 -15.14
C GLY A 897 2.18 -17.03 -13.73
N GLY A 898 3.05 -17.34 -12.76
CA GLY A 898 2.87 -16.97 -11.35
C GLY A 898 4.18 -16.73 -10.60
N TYR A 899 4.14 -16.88 -9.28
CA TYR A 899 5.35 -16.94 -8.45
C TYR A 899 5.78 -18.38 -8.26
N GLY A 900 7.08 -18.61 -8.14
CA GLY A 900 7.63 -19.88 -7.66
C GLY A 900 7.19 -20.22 -6.22
N PRO A 901 7.77 -21.26 -5.61
CA PRO A 901 9.07 -21.81 -5.98
C PRO A 901 9.02 -22.92 -7.03
N GLU A 902 10.04 -22.94 -7.89
CA GLU A 902 10.48 -24.20 -8.51
C GLU A 902 11.41 -24.95 -7.57
N GLU A 903 11.24 -26.26 -7.50
CA GLU A 903 11.93 -27.13 -6.54
C GLU A 903 12.63 -28.30 -7.24
N PHE A 904 13.92 -28.47 -6.98
CA PHE A 904 14.67 -29.69 -7.28
C PHE A 904 14.98 -30.43 -5.98
N VAL A 905 14.69 -31.73 -5.94
CA VAL A 905 14.88 -32.59 -4.77
C VAL A 905 15.67 -33.85 -5.11
N LEU A 906 16.42 -34.34 -4.13
CA LEU A 906 17.20 -35.56 -4.26
C LEU A 906 17.28 -36.27 -2.91
N HIS A 907 16.71 -37.48 -2.83
CA HIS A 907 16.73 -38.26 -1.59
C HIS A 907 18.16 -38.67 -1.21
N HIS A 908 18.90 -39.28 -2.15
CA HIS A 908 20.29 -39.72 -1.93
C HIS A 908 21.27 -39.03 -2.86
N ALA A 909 22.04 -38.06 -2.35
CA ALA A 909 22.91 -37.24 -3.17
C ALA A 909 24.22 -37.94 -3.54
N LYS A 910 24.50 -38.04 -4.84
CA LYS A 910 25.80 -38.51 -5.32
C LYS A 910 26.88 -37.48 -4.97
N PRO A 911 28.03 -37.90 -4.41
CA PRO A 911 29.17 -37.00 -4.23
C PRO A 911 29.65 -36.43 -5.56
N GLY A 912 29.93 -35.13 -5.58
CA GLY A 912 30.35 -34.41 -6.77
C GLY A 912 29.74 -33.02 -6.88
N LYS A 913 30.04 -32.36 -8.00
CA LYS A 913 29.57 -31.00 -8.28
C LYS A 913 28.22 -31.02 -8.97
N TYR A 914 27.32 -30.18 -8.47
CA TYR A 914 26.06 -29.84 -9.10
C TYR A 914 26.10 -28.37 -9.48
N LYS A 915 25.54 -28.06 -10.64
CA LYS A 915 25.49 -26.70 -11.19
C LYS A 915 24.03 -26.27 -11.28
N VAL A 916 23.70 -25.11 -10.71
CA VAL A 916 22.34 -24.55 -10.76
C VAL A 916 22.30 -23.30 -11.60
N GLN A 917 21.34 -23.23 -12.51
CA GLN A 917 21.09 -22.10 -13.39
C GLN A 917 19.63 -21.67 -13.27
N ALA A 918 19.38 -20.39 -13.42
CA ALA A 918 18.03 -19.84 -13.58
C ALA A 918 17.89 -19.34 -15.03
N HIS A 919 16.82 -19.73 -15.73
CA HIS A 919 16.50 -19.23 -17.06
C HIS A 919 15.35 -18.23 -16.96
N PHE A 920 15.52 -17.02 -17.50
CA PHE A 920 14.47 -16.01 -17.50
C PHE A 920 13.99 -15.73 -18.92
N PHE A 921 12.78 -16.19 -19.26
CA PHE A 921 12.18 -15.97 -20.59
C PHE A 921 11.55 -14.57 -20.71
N GLY A 922 11.12 -13.97 -19.59
CA GLY A 922 10.74 -12.57 -19.50
C GLY A 922 9.51 -12.30 -18.62
N ASP A 923 9.19 -11.02 -18.45
CA ASP A 923 7.96 -10.54 -17.81
C ASP A 923 6.92 -10.03 -18.85
N ARG A 924 5.64 -10.12 -18.47
CA ARG A 924 4.52 -9.51 -19.20
C ARG A 924 3.89 -8.32 -18.46
N GLN A 925 4.47 -7.87 -17.35
CA GLN A 925 3.99 -6.76 -16.52
C GLN A 925 5.09 -5.72 -16.28
N GLN A 926 4.72 -4.47 -16.05
CA GLN A 926 5.66 -3.42 -15.67
C GLN A 926 6.22 -3.73 -14.26
N ILE A 927 7.44 -4.28 -14.21
CA ILE A 927 8.13 -4.61 -12.95
C ILE A 927 8.35 -3.34 -12.14
N VAL A 928 7.71 -3.27 -10.97
CA VAL A 928 7.77 -2.09 -10.09
C VAL A 928 9.18 -1.85 -9.53
N THR A 929 9.94 -2.91 -9.29
CA THR A 929 11.33 -2.88 -8.79
C THR A 929 12.36 -2.56 -9.88
N GLY A 930 11.95 -2.50 -11.16
CA GLY A 930 12.84 -2.35 -12.32
C GLY A 930 13.71 -3.58 -12.66
N ALA A 931 13.69 -4.63 -11.84
CA ALA A 931 14.40 -5.90 -12.04
C ALA A 931 13.74 -7.00 -11.18
N THR A 932 13.72 -8.24 -11.66
CA THR A 932 13.23 -9.40 -10.89
C THR A 932 14.31 -9.87 -9.92
N THR A 933 13.98 -9.96 -8.64
CA THR A 933 14.84 -10.53 -7.60
C THR A 933 14.58 -12.01 -7.43
N LEU A 934 15.59 -12.83 -7.67
CA LEU A 934 15.57 -14.27 -7.44
C LEU A 934 16.21 -14.61 -6.10
N THR A 935 15.58 -15.51 -5.35
CA THR A 935 16.12 -16.12 -4.14
C THR A 935 16.23 -17.63 -4.34
N LEU A 936 17.46 -18.15 -4.34
CA LEU A 936 17.73 -19.58 -4.35
C LEU A 936 18.08 -20.06 -2.94
N ARG A 937 17.33 -21.04 -2.43
CA ARG A 937 17.60 -21.72 -1.16
C ARG A 937 18.06 -23.15 -1.43
N LEU A 938 19.27 -23.44 -0.98
CA LEU A 938 19.86 -24.77 -0.96
C LEU A 938 19.75 -25.35 0.44
N SER A 939 19.21 -26.55 0.56
CA SER A 939 19.07 -27.28 1.83
C SER A 939 19.76 -28.62 1.72
N THR A 940 20.61 -28.96 2.70
CA THR A 940 21.22 -30.28 2.86
C THR A 940 20.72 -30.95 4.13
N GLY A 941 20.51 -32.28 4.10
CA GLY A 941 19.93 -33.00 5.24
C GLY A 941 18.52 -32.50 5.60
N TRP A 942 17.76 -32.08 4.58
CA TRP A 942 16.45 -31.47 4.70
C TRP A 942 15.47 -32.40 5.43
N ALA A 943 14.61 -31.79 6.25
CA ALA A 943 13.68 -32.48 7.15
C ALA A 943 14.29 -33.47 8.14
N THR A 944 15.51 -33.16 8.57
CA THR A 944 16.18 -33.81 9.70
C THR A 944 16.69 -32.76 10.69
N PRO A 945 17.02 -33.13 11.93
CA PRO A 945 17.71 -32.24 12.88
C PRO A 945 19.08 -31.74 12.40
N LYS A 946 19.65 -32.35 11.36
CA LYS A 946 20.94 -31.97 10.76
C LYS A 946 20.80 -31.03 9.57
N GLN A 947 19.58 -30.53 9.29
CA GLN A 947 19.33 -29.65 8.16
C GLN A 947 20.21 -28.40 8.22
N GLN A 948 20.81 -28.06 7.08
CA GLN A 948 21.53 -26.81 6.88
C GLN A 948 21.02 -26.14 5.62
N ASP A 949 20.80 -24.83 5.72
CA ASP A 949 20.28 -24.02 4.62
C ASP A 949 21.28 -22.93 4.24
N GLN A 950 21.46 -22.71 2.94
CA GLN A 950 22.18 -21.59 2.37
C GLN A 950 21.32 -20.89 1.32
N THR A 951 21.39 -19.57 1.29
CA THR A 951 20.54 -18.75 0.42
C THR A 951 21.39 -17.80 -0.40
N VAL A 952 21.06 -17.66 -1.69
CA VAL A 952 21.62 -16.64 -2.59
C VAL A 952 20.48 -15.79 -3.12
N THR A 953 20.74 -14.50 -3.26
CA THR A 953 19.83 -13.58 -3.94
C THR A 953 20.52 -12.98 -5.15
N LEU A 954 19.82 -12.95 -6.28
CA LEU A 954 20.29 -12.40 -7.56
C LEU A 954 19.24 -11.42 -8.09
N ARG A 955 19.64 -10.48 -8.94
CA ARG A 955 18.69 -9.66 -9.70
C ARG A 955 18.94 -9.83 -11.19
N LEU A 956 17.86 -10.03 -11.94
CA LEU A 956 17.88 -10.14 -13.39
C LEU A 956 17.27 -8.88 -14.01
N SER A 957 17.95 -8.35 -15.02
CA SER A 957 17.51 -7.20 -15.81
C SER A 957 17.69 -7.50 -17.29
N GLY A 958 16.61 -7.79 -18.02
CA GLY A 958 16.66 -8.19 -19.43
C GLY A 958 15.54 -9.16 -19.81
N LYS A 959 15.49 -9.62 -21.06
CA LYS A 959 14.64 -10.74 -21.50
C LYS A 959 15.53 -11.81 -22.12
N ASP A 960 15.20 -13.09 -21.89
CA ASP A 960 15.88 -14.25 -22.47
C ASP A 960 17.34 -14.43 -22.02
N GLU A 961 17.56 -14.48 -20.70
CA GLU A 961 18.90 -14.67 -20.11
C GLU A 961 18.97 -15.93 -19.23
N SER A 962 20.00 -16.75 -19.47
CA SER A 962 20.40 -17.85 -18.58
C SER A 962 21.50 -17.40 -17.62
N VAL A 963 21.27 -17.45 -16.31
CA VAL A 963 22.25 -17.05 -15.30
C VAL A 963 22.69 -18.23 -14.45
N LEU A 964 24.01 -18.42 -14.32
CA LEU A 964 24.58 -19.37 -13.37
C LEU A 964 24.37 -18.84 -11.94
N VAL A 965 23.54 -19.52 -11.16
CA VAL A 965 23.23 -19.12 -9.78
C VAL A 965 24.30 -19.61 -8.80
N GLY A 966 24.84 -20.81 -9.04
CA GLY A 966 25.95 -21.32 -8.25
C GLY A 966 26.34 -22.76 -8.55
N GLU A 967 27.43 -23.20 -7.92
CA GLU A 967 27.86 -24.59 -7.89
C GLU A 967 27.95 -25.07 -6.43
N PHE A 968 27.56 -26.32 -6.19
CA PHE A 968 27.74 -26.94 -4.88
C PHE A 968 28.33 -28.34 -5.00
N GLU A 969 29.25 -28.65 -4.08
CA GLU A 969 29.98 -29.92 -4.05
C GLU A 969 29.48 -30.76 -2.88
N VAL A 970 28.73 -31.83 -3.18
CA VAL A 970 28.35 -32.83 -2.18
C VAL A 970 29.54 -33.75 -1.92
N LYS A 971 29.92 -33.93 -0.65
CA LYS A 971 31.08 -34.73 -0.22
C LYS A 971 30.71 -36.16 0.13
#